data_AF-A0A177EMR2-F1
#
_entry.id   AF-A0A177EMR2-F1
#
_cell.length_a   1.000
_cell.length_b   1.000
_cell.length_c   1.000
_cell.angle_alpha   90.00
_cell.angle_beta   90.00
_cell.angle_gamma   90.00
#
_symmetry.space_group_name_H-M   'P 1'
#
loop_
_entity.id
_entity.type
_entity.pdbx_description
1 polymer ?
#
loop_
_entity_poly.entity_id
_entity_poly.type
_entity_poly.pdbx_seq_one_letter_code
_entity_poly.pdbx_strand_id
1 'polypeptide(L)'
;MQKVSEYSESLVRTYSISLIEVELALTNKVSDIHSYHPELEKRIEELGEVMVHRTESENITIEAYLDGIFEKKLIQFGENQVKQELEEFESDLKEYFVKEEKRLLTAPKREQLKVRKDEHTDVIIEGCKSLKRGDSIGQNLFSSPMLYDAYLFATSAQTPHEFLAYIHYTRAIRERTAHAVKLFTRMKYGSGMYKIEMYENQAMYAELYQYVRAGMYAEAAQYVEQNKNFFLIISHNFYSSIMSWMHAMGFISEEKKHGMDWEEVPTSEDDPFKLLFYRLFTGSTECVQSVITTIEDFLWYHITVIKTISACRIKKRANTYLEIFKMLEGSVTAPKLLQASLMLGQWKEAMVILQDSAFKAAEMIFISYAIMQKMREEFPFAYPIKRELADTEAAQCTDIFIKGVQGVTAFFALAEEKLCVVNLASPFITAEWLEDLVAEVFIASEDYTVLGEVDATGRRQAATILEYIDVSRQGVVQRVAEYYIHSGDLLKALKISYAGSDERALDILTSILVDKIEAKEYEQDGLGSIVEHFNDELTNFLWDILLIGGSQEGAVNRIRRTGLVPGNNAADVLRKAQEIKNLAPRIKRVIPTALVITAQRLGANSRIENQDLAKALLLLAGALDMDKEVMHEIVTSIAGLL
;
A
#
# COMPACT_ATOMS: atom_id res chain seq x y z
N MET A 1 35.17 -20.45 2.14
CA MET A 1 35.01 -20.55 3.60
C MET A 1 36.34 -20.18 4.25
N GLN A 2 36.30 -19.35 5.31
CA GLN A 2 37.41 -18.64 5.99
C GLN A 2 37.94 -17.37 5.30
N LYS A 3 37.15 -16.29 5.37
CA LYS A 3 37.56 -14.89 5.61
C LYS A 3 36.35 -13.94 5.72
N VAL A 4 35.35 -14.32 6.52
CA VAL A 4 34.21 -13.47 6.89
C VAL A 4 33.86 -13.80 8.34
N SER A 5 34.63 -13.29 9.30
CA SER A 5 34.29 -13.43 10.74
C SER A 5 34.99 -12.43 11.68
N GLU A 6 35.29 -11.21 11.24
CA GLU A 6 35.91 -10.19 12.13
C GLU A 6 35.19 -8.82 12.14
N TYR A 7 33.94 -8.73 11.70
CA TYR A 7 33.12 -7.52 11.89
C TYR A 7 31.71 -7.87 12.38
N SER A 8 31.64 -8.55 13.53
CA SER A 8 30.42 -8.63 14.34
C SER A 8 30.70 -7.96 15.67
N GLU A 9 30.32 -6.69 15.76
CA GLU A 9 30.01 -5.88 16.95
C GLU A 9 30.31 -4.41 16.63
N SER A 10 29.42 -3.77 15.87
CA SER A 10 29.22 -2.33 16.02
C SER A 10 27.73 -2.05 16.22
N LEU A 11 27.40 -1.55 17.40
CA LEU A 11 26.18 -0.81 17.63
C LEU A 11 26.18 0.37 16.67
N VAL A 12 25.31 0.34 15.66
CA VAL A 12 24.95 1.53 14.89
C VAL A 12 24.21 2.45 15.85
N ARG A 13 24.97 3.30 16.55
CA ARG A 13 24.44 4.55 17.10
C ARG A 13 24.33 5.49 15.91
N THR A 14 23.10 5.74 15.47
CA THR A 14 22.76 6.84 14.58
C THR A 14 23.08 8.16 15.29
N TYR A 15 24.29 8.66 15.08
CA TYR A 15 24.61 10.05 15.36
C TYR A 15 24.01 10.88 14.22
N SER A 16 23.04 11.73 14.55
CA SER A 16 22.51 12.74 13.65
C SER A 16 23.61 13.76 13.33
N ILE A 17 23.81 14.04 12.04
CA ILE A 17 24.72 15.09 11.52
C ILE A 17 24.35 16.46 12.11
N SER A 18 23.10 16.65 12.52
CA SER A 18 22.58 17.88 13.14
C SER A 18 23.16 18.16 14.53
N LEU A 19 23.59 17.13 15.28
CA LEU A 19 24.23 17.32 16.59
C LEU A 19 25.68 17.78 16.44
N ILE A 20 26.36 17.41 15.36
CA ILE A 20 27.74 17.83 15.06
C ILE A 20 27.76 19.30 14.60
N GLU A 21 26.78 19.76 13.83
CA GLU A 21 26.71 21.15 13.34
C GLU A 21 26.30 22.15 14.44
N VAL A 22 25.41 21.75 15.36
CA VAL A 22 25.03 22.58 16.52
C VAL A 22 26.14 22.62 17.58
N GLU A 23 26.86 21.50 17.79
CA GLU A 23 28.00 21.44 18.70
C GLU A 23 29.23 22.20 18.14
N LEU A 24 29.37 22.27 16.81
CA LEU A 24 30.34 23.13 16.11
C LEU A 24 29.94 24.62 16.11
N ALA A 25 28.66 24.95 16.03
CA ALA A 25 28.18 26.33 16.10
C ALA A 25 28.34 26.94 17.51
N LEU A 26 28.20 26.13 18.56
CA LEU A 26 28.34 26.57 19.96
C LEU A 26 29.80 26.67 20.45
N THR A 27 30.78 26.23 19.64
CA THR A 27 32.21 26.22 20.02
C THR A 27 33.07 27.25 19.30
N ASN A 28 32.52 28.06 18.39
CA ASN A 28 33.31 29.01 17.61
C ASN A 28 33.51 30.34 18.34
N LYS A 29 34.76 30.85 18.29
CA LYS A 29 35.15 32.14 18.85
C LYS A 29 34.71 33.27 17.91
N VAL A 30 34.50 34.46 18.49
CA VAL A 30 34.12 35.72 17.81
C VAL A 30 34.94 35.99 16.53
N SER A 31 36.20 35.55 16.46
CA SER A 31 37.07 35.67 15.28
C SER A 31 36.53 34.99 14.02
N ASP A 32 35.74 33.93 14.14
CA ASP A 32 35.29 33.14 12.99
C ASP A 32 33.99 33.69 12.39
N ILE A 33 33.22 34.48 13.14
CA ILE A 33 31.99 35.16 12.67
C ILE A 33 32.34 36.30 11.69
N HIS A 34 33.46 36.98 11.90
CA HIS A 34 33.96 38.04 11.00
C HIS A 34 34.25 37.53 9.58
N SER A 35 34.52 36.23 9.41
CA SER A 35 34.88 35.65 8.11
C SER A 35 33.70 35.35 7.18
N TYR A 36 32.47 35.28 7.71
CA TYR A 36 31.29 34.86 6.93
C TYR A 36 30.40 36.01 6.42
N HIS A 37 30.56 37.24 6.94
CA HIS A 37 29.71 38.38 6.55
C HIS A 37 30.51 39.69 6.31
N PRO A 38 31.18 39.83 5.15
CA PRO A 38 31.94 41.04 4.79
C PRO A 38 31.07 42.32 4.67
N GLU A 39 29.75 42.17 4.53
CA GLU A 39 28.80 43.30 4.50
C GLU A 39 28.58 43.95 5.87
N LEU A 40 28.86 43.21 6.95
CA LEU A 40 28.78 43.69 8.34
C LEU A 40 30.00 44.55 8.71
N GLU A 41 31.18 44.16 8.23
CA GLU A 41 32.44 44.90 8.42
C GLU A 41 32.38 46.28 7.74
N LYS A 42 31.82 46.33 6.52
CA LYS A 42 31.58 47.58 5.79
C LYS A 42 30.61 48.53 6.51
N ARG A 43 29.57 48.00 7.17
CA ARG A 43 28.61 48.79 7.96
C ARG A 43 29.20 49.28 9.29
N ILE A 44 30.12 48.52 9.88
CA ILE A 44 30.85 48.90 11.09
C ILE A 44 31.88 49.99 10.77
N GLU A 45 32.58 49.91 9.64
CA GLU A 45 33.46 50.98 9.14
C GLU A 45 32.66 52.25 8.80
N GLU A 46 31.53 52.12 8.09
CA GLU A 46 30.63 53.25 7.77
C GLU A 46 30.03 53.92 9.03
N LEU A 47 29.78 53.17 10.10
CA LEU A 47 29.30 53.69 11.38
C LEU A 47 30.43 54.22 12.28
N GLY A 48 31.64 53.67 12.16
CA GLY A 48 32.85 54.11 12.87
C GLY A 48 33.36 55.47 12.40
N GLU A 49 33.19 55.81 11.11
CA GLU A 49 33.55 57.13 10.57
C GLU A 49 32.64 58.26 11.06
N VAL A 50 31.42 57.95 11.54
CA VAL A 50 30.46 58.96 12.02
C VAL A 50 30.78 59.46 13.45
N MET A 51 31.62 58.76 14.21
CA MET A 51 31.88 59.06 15.63
C MET A 51 33.27 59.62 15.95
N VAL A 52 34.08 59.98 14.95
CA VAL A 52 35.34 60.71 15.22
C VAL A 52 35.07 62.21 15.37
N HIS A 53 34.38 62.63 16.43
CA HIS A 53 34.45 63.99 17.00
C HIS A 53 33.76 64.04 18.37
N ARG A 54 34.45 63.61 19.43
CA ARG A 54 34.70 64.42 20.63
C ARG A 54 35.46 63.63 21.69
N THR A 55 36.50 64.28 22.16
CA THR A 55 37.53 63.86 23.09
C THR A 55 37.07 63.72 24.53
N GLU A 56 37.72 62.76 25.20
CA GLU A 56 38.32 62.85 26.55
C GLU A 56 37.40 63.23 27.73
N SER A 57 37.02 62.22 28.52
CA SER A 57 37.46 62.09 29.92
C SER A 57 36.85 60.84 30.56
N GLU A 58 37.49 60.41 31.64
CA GLU A 58 37.47 59.10 32.29
C GLU A 58 36.11 58.46 32.62
N ASN A 59 36.18 57.13 32.77
CA ASN A 59 35.25 56.17 33.37
C ASN A 59 34.21 55.51 32.45
N ILE A 60 34.46 54.20 32.21
CA ILE A 60 33.64 53.24 31.46
C ILE A 60 33.31 53.78 30.08
N THR A 61 34.06 53.34 29.06
CA THR A 61 33.74 53.72 27.69
C THR A 61 32.28 53.33 27.41
N ILE A 62 31.50 54.31 26.94
CA ILE A 62 30.13 54.09 26.45
C ILE A 62 30.11 52.92 25.44
N GLU A 63 31.22 52.71 24.73
CA GLU A 63 31.53 51.54 23.91
C GLU A 63 31.39 50.22 24.67
N ALA A 64 32.02 50.02 25.84
CA ALA A 64 31.91 48.76 26.58
C ALA A 64 30.49 48.45 27.11
N TYR A 65 29.70 49.49 27.40
CA TYR A 65 28.30 49.33 27.82
C TYR A 65 27.36 49.11 26.64
N LEU A 66 27.59 49.79 25.51
CA LEU A 66 26.86 49.57 24.27
C LEU A 66 27.22 48.22 23.64
N ASP A 67 28.47 47.79 23.67
CA ASP A 67 28.93 46.47 23.23
C ASP A 67 28.23 45.36 24.02
N GLY A 68 28.13 45.48 25.35
CA GLY A 68 27.38 44.51 26.16
C GLY A 68 25.86 44.50 25.92
N ILE A 69 25.27 45.63 25.49
CA ILE A 69 23.84 45.71 25.10
C ILE A 69 23.64 45.19 23.67
N PHE A 70 24.55 45.50 22.75
CA PHE A 70 24.55 45.03 21.38
C PHE A 70 24.78 43.53 21.33
N GLU A 71 25.75 43.00 22.06
CA GLU A 71 26.05 41.58 22.16
C GLU A 71 24.86 40.81 22.76
N LYS A 72 24.23 41.33 23.83
CA LYS A 72 22.97 40.76 24.34
C LYS A 72 21.84 40.82 23.33
N LYS A 73 21.64 41.94 22.61
CA LYS A 73 20.59 42.05 21.60
C LYS A 73 20.87 41.24 20.35
N LEU A 74 22.14 41.04 19.97
CA LEU A 74 22.55 40.19 18.86
C LEU A 74 22.33 38.72 19.21
N ILE A 75 22.67 38.30 20.44
CA ILE A 75 22.36 36.97 20.95
C ILE A 75 20.85 36.77 20.99
N GLN A 76 20.08 37.73 21.51
CA GLN A 76 18.61 37.64 21.54
C GLN A 76 17.99 37.64 20.13
N PHE A 77 18.55 38.42 19.20
CA PHE A 77 18.12 38.45 17.81
C PHE A 77 18.44 37.13 17.11
N GLY A 78 19.65 36.60 17.30
CA GLY A 78 20.07 35.29 16.79
C GLY A 78 19.27 34.14 17.40
N GLU A 79 18.99 34.15 18.70
CA GLU A 79 18.12 33.19 19.38
C GLU A 79 16.69 33.25 18.84
N ASN A 80 16.15 34.45 18.63
CA ASN A 80 14.82 34.63 18.04
C ASN A 80 14.79 34.19 16.57
N GLN A 81 15.83 34.49 15.79
CA GLN A 81 15.91 34.13 14.38
C GLN A 81 16.09 32.62 14.20
N VAL A 82 16.96 31.98 15.01
CA VAL A 82 17.11 30.52 15.07
C VAL A 82 15.81 29.88 15.52
N LYS A 83 15.10 30.44 16.51
CA LYS A 83 13.80 29.91 16.94
C LYS A 83 12.74 30.02 15.85
N GLN A 84 12.73 31.13 15.11
CA GLN A 84 11.81 31.36 13.99
C GLN A 84 12.11 30.40 12.83
N GLU A 85 13.38 30.21 12.48
CA GLU A 85 13.83 29.22 11.48
C GLU A 85 13.57 27.79 11.93
N LEU A 86 13.68 27.48 13.22
CA LEU A 86 13.31 26.16 13.77
C LEU A 86 11.80 25.92 13.69
N GLU A 87 11.00 26.94 13.99
CA GLU A 87 9.53 26.88 13.89
C GLU A 87 9.08 26.74 12.42
N GLU A 88 9.72 27.46 11.50
CA GLU A 88 9.50 27.31 10.05
C GLU A 88 9.93 25.93 9.55
N PHE A 89 11.12 25.45 9.95
CA PHE A 89 11.60 24.11 9.59
C PHE A 89 10.74 22.99 10.16
N GLU A 90 10.28 23.10 11.42
CA GLU A 90 9.32 22.16 12.01
C GLU A 90 7.97 22.21 11.29
N SER A 91 7.51 23.39 10.88
CA SER A 91 6.30 23.57 10.10
C SER A 91 6.44 22.92 8.72
N ASP A 92 7.55 23.14 8.03
CA ASP A 92 7.86 22.57 6.72
C ASP A 92 8.03 21.04 6.79
N LEU A 93 8.66 20.52 7.85
CA LEU A 93 8.74 19.08 8.12
C LEU A 93 7.36 18.49 8.40
N LYS A 94 6.56 19.13 9.23
CA LYS A 94 5.17 18.70 9.48
C LYS A 94 4.37 18.75 8.19
N GLU A 95 4.48 19.79 7.38
CA GLU A 95 3.80 19.88 6.08
C GLU A 95 4.29 18.79 5.12
N TYR A 96 5.60 18.54 5.04
CA TYR A 96 6.18 17.49 4.23
C TYR A 96 5.71 16.09 4.65
N PHE A 97 5.77 15.77 5.95
CA PHE A 97 5.28 14.50 6.47
C PHE A 97 3.78 14.38 6.30
N VAL A 98 3.00 15.41 6.61
CA VAL A 98 1.55 15.43 6.36
C VAL A 98 1.26 15.23 4.87
N LYS A 99 2.07 15.79 3.97
CA LYS A 99 1.90 15.65 2.52
C LYS A 99 2.30 14.28 2.01
N GLU A 100 3.38 13.69 2.50
CA GLU A 100 3.84 12.35 2.11
C GLU A 100 2.98 11.26 2.75
N GLU A 101 2.56 11.43 4.00
CA GLU A 101 1.60 10.56 4.67
C GLU A 101 0.20 10.71 4.07
N LYS A 102 -0.26 11.93 3.76
CA LYS A 102 -1.42 12.11 2.89
C LYS A 102 -1.19 11.44 1.56
N ARG A 103 0.00 11.45 0.95
CA ARG A 103 0.25 10.72 -0.31
C ARG A 103 0.17 9.20 -0.14
N LEU A 104 0.67 8.67 0.97
CA LEU A 104 0.67 7.25 1.34
C LEU A 104 -0.71 6.74 1.75
N LEU A 105 -1.56 7.60 2.32
CA LEU A 105 -2.91 7.32 2.81
C LEU A 105 -4.02 7.86 1.89
N THR A 106 -3.72 8.78 0.98
CA THR A 106 -4.62 9.10 -0.13
C THR A 106 -4.64 7.87 -1.00
N ALA A 107 -5.75 7.13 -0.90
CA ALA A 107 -6.14 6.17 -1.91
C ALA A 107 -5.78 6.76 -3.28
N PRO A 108 -5.07 6.01 -4.15
CA PRO A 108 -4.68 6.50 -5.46
C PRO A 108 -5.92 7.15 -6.08
N LYS A 109 -5.79 8.43 -6.51
CA LYS A 109 -6.85 9.13 -7.25
C LYS A 109 -7.38 8.11 -8.23
N ARG A 110 -8.68 7.75 -8.14
CA ARG A 110 -9.34 6.71 -8.95
C ARG A 110 -8.88 6.83 -10.40
N GLU A 111 -7.76 6.22 -10.75
CA GLU A 111 -7.46 5.90 -12.13
C GLU A 111 -8.59 4.95 -12.43
N GLN A 112 -9.49 5.40 -13.28
CA GLN A 112 -10.67 4.65 -13.63
C GLN A 112 -10.16 3.35 -14.23
N LEU A 113 -10.06 2.32 -13.38
CA LEU A 113 -9.89 0.97 -13.82
C LEU A 113 -11.01 0.75 -14.82
N LYS A 114 -10.62 0.52 -16.07
CA LYS A 114 -11.55 0.47 -17.19
C LYS A 114 -12.34 -0.85 -17.18
N VAL A 115 -12.53 -1.43 -16.01
CA VAL A 115 -13.17 -2.72 -15.80
C VAL A 115 -14.67 -2.55 -15.97
N ARG A 116 -15.31 -3.48 -16.67
CA ARG A 116 -16.76 -3.46 -16.90
C ARG A 116 -17.51 -3.60 -15.57
N LYS A 117 -18.40 -2.65 -15.28
CA LYS A 117 -19.20 -2.59 -14.04
C LYS A 117 -20.43 -3.49 -14.03
N ASP A 118 -20.68 -4.22 -15.11
CA ASP A 118 -21.92 -5.00 -15.32
C ASP A 118 -21.97 -6.31 -14.52
N GLU A 119 -21.22 -6.42 -13.41
CA GLU A 119 -21.13 -7.63 -12.60
C GLU A 119 -21.99 -7.58 -11.35
N HIS A 120 -22.53 -8.74 -11.00
CA HIS A 120 -23.19 -8.96 -9.72
C HIS A 120 -22.14 -8.97 -8.61
N THR A 121 -22.12 -7.93 -7.79
CA THR A 121 -21.19 -7.75 -6.64
C THR A 121 -21.16 -8.98 -5.73
N ASP A 122 -22.31 -9.63 -5.51
CA ASP A 122 -22.45 -10.84 -4.69
C ASP A 122 -21.54 -11.98 -5.16
N VAL A 123 -21.36 -12.10 -6.48
CA VAL A 123 -20.56 -13.15 -7.10
C VAL A 123 -19.07 -12.97 -6.82
N ILE A 124 -18.60 -11.72 -6.82
CA ILE A 124 -17.21 -11.39 -6.48
C ILE A 124 -16.96 -11.73 -5.01
N ILE A 125 -17.88 -11.34 -4.13
CA ILE A 125 -17.75 -11.58 -2.68
C ILE A 125 -17.73 -13.08 -2.36
N GLU A 126 -18.64 -13.86 -2.95
CA GLU A 126 -18.63 -15.32 -2.73
C GLU A 126 -17.35 -15.97 -3.27
N GLY A 127 -16.86 -15.51 -4.43
CA GLY A 127 -15.57 -15.95 -4.95
C GLY A 127 -14.40 -15.61 -4.01
N CYS A 128 -14.37 -14.41 -3.44
CA CYS A 128 -13.34 -14.01 -2.47
C CYS A 128 -13.40 -14.88 -1.20
N LYS A 129 -14.60 -15.17 -0.69
CA LYS A 129 -14.81 -16.06 0.46
C LYS A 129 -14.35 -17.50 0.17
N SER A 130 -14.67 -18.02 -1.01
CA SER A 130 -14.19 -19.33 -1.47
C SER A 130 -12.66 -19.39 -1.56
N LEU A 131 -12.01 -18.37 -2.13
CA LEU A 131 -10.54 -18.30 -2.18
C LEU A 131 -9.92 -18.23 -0.78
N LYS A 132 -10.55 -17.51 0.17
CA LYS A 132 -10.11 -17.47 1.58
C LYS A 132 -10.18 -18.86 2.24
N ARG A 133 -11.16 -19.68 1.88
CA ARG A 133 -11.29 -21.07 2.34
C ARG A 133 -10.32 -22.04 1.67
N GLY A 134 -9.65 -21.62 0.60
CA GLY A 134 -8.83 -22.49 -0.25
C GLY A 134 -9.62 -23.27 -1.29
N ASP A 135 -10.88 -22.89 -1.55
CA ASP A 135 -11.72 -23.49 -2.58
C ASP A 135 -11.35 -22.96 -3.97
N SER A 136 -11.59 -23.76 -5.00
CA SER A 136 -11.44 -23.32 -6.39
C SER A 136 -12.66 -22.53 -6.87
N ILE A 137 -12.40 -21.57 -7.76
CA ILE A 137 -13.44 -20.75 -8.39
C ILE A 137 -14.06 -21.54 -9.56
N GLY A 138 -15.39 -21.46 -9.68
CA GLY A 138 -16.14 -22.14 -10.74
C GLY A 138 -15.99 -21.48 -12.12
N GLN A 139 -16.09 -22.28 -13.19
CA GLN A 139 -15.99 -21.79 -14.58
C GLN A 139 -17.04 -20.73 -14.95
N ASN A 140 -18.21 -20.75 -14.30
CA ASN A 140 -19.31 -19.79 -14.52
C ASN A 140 -18.94 -18.34 -14.19
N LEU A 141 -17.83 -18.12 -13.48
CA LEU A 141 -17.32 -16.79 -13.11
C LEU A 141 -16.47 -16.16 -14.21
N PHE A 142 -16.26 -16.87 -15.31
CA PHE A 142 -15.44 -16.43 -16.44
C PHE A 142 -16.30 -16.31 -17.70
N SER A 143 -16.09 -15.22 -18.44
CA SER A 143 -16.76 -14.92 -19.71
C SER A 143 -16.39 -15.89 -20.83
N SER A 144 -15.28 -16.63 -20.69
CA SER A 144 -14.90 -17.67 -21.63
C SER A 144 -14.18 -18.84 -20.95
N PRO A 145 -14.27 -20.06 -21.53
CA PRO A 145 -13.48 -21.21 -21.08
C PRO A 145 -11.97 -20.96 -21.09
N MET A 146 -11.48 -20.08 -21.95
CA MET A 146 -10.05 -19.77 -22.04
C MET A 146 -9.54 -18.97 -20.84
N LEU A 147 -10.34 -18.07 -20.29
CA LEU A 147 -9.98 -17.34 -19.06
C LEU A 147 -10.01 -18.27 -17.85
N TYR A 148 -10.96 -19.21 -17.83
CA TYR A 148 -10.97 -20.25 -16.81
C TYR A 148 -9.72 -21.15 -16.91
N ASP A 149 -9.31 -21.52 -18.11
CA ASP A 149 -8.06 -22.26 -18.34
C ASP A 149 -6.84 -21.45 -17.87
N ALA A 150 -6.80 -20.14 -18.10
CA ALA A 150 -5.74 -19.28 -17.59
C ALA A 150 -5.69 -19.29 -16.04
N TYR A 151 -6.84 -19.21 -15.38
CA TYR A 151 -6.96 -19.37 -13.94
C TYR A 151 -6.48 -20.75 -13.48
N LEU A 152 -6.97 -21.83 -14.12
CA LEU A 152 -6.56 -23.21 -13.79
C LEU A 152 -5.06 -23.40 -13.91
N PHE A 153 -4.44 -22.91 -14.98
CA PHE A 153 -2.99 -22.95 -15.14
C PHE A 153 -2.26 -22.27 -13.98
N ALA A 154 -2.64 -21.02 -13.67
CA ALA A 154 -2.03 -20.25 -12.61
C ALA A 154 -2.20 -20.89 -11.23
N THR A 155 -3.29 -21.63 -10.99
CA THR A 155 -3.48 -22.40 -9.74
C THR A 155 -2.87 -23.80 -9.74
N SER A 156 -2.40 -24.29 -10.89
CA SER A 156 -1.91 -25.68 -11.02
C SER A 156 -0.39 -25.76 -10.88
N ALA A 157 0.10 -26.93 -10.49
CA ALA A 157 1.54 -27.25 -10.53
C ALA A 157 2.04 -27.63 -11.95
N GLN A 158 1.19 -27.59 -12.97
CA GLN A 158 1.56 -28.04 -14.32
C GLN A 158 2.59 -27.10 -14.96
N THR A 159 3.53 -27.67 -15.70
CA THR A 159 4.41 -26.90 -16.56
C THR A 159 3.64 -26.35 -17.77
N PRO A 160 4.08 -25.25 -18.40
CA PRO A 160 3.46 -24.74 -19.62
C PRO A 160 3.29 -25.82 -20.71
N HIS A 161 4.26 -26.73 -20.82
CA HIS A 161 4.21 -27.80 -21.79
C HIS A 161 3.10 -28.83 -21.51
N GLU A 162 2.94 -29.24 -20.25
CA GLU A 162 1.90 -30.17 -19.82
C GLU A 162 0.51 -29.55 -19.93
N PHE A 163 0.39 -28.27 -19.57
CA PHE A 163 -0.88 -27.56 -19.66
C PHE A 163 -1.34 -27.37 -21.10
N LEU A 164 -0.44 -27.00 -22.02
CA LEU A 164 -0.76 -26.92 -23.45
C LEU A 164 -1.16 -28.28 -24.03
N ALA A 165 -0.54 -29.37 -23.56
CA ALA A 165 -0.93 -30.73 -23.91
C ALA A 165 -2.32 -31.07 -23.36
N TYR A 166 -2.61 -30.71 -22.10
CA TYR A 166 -3.91 -30.87 -21.47
C TYR A 166 -5.02 -30.12 -22.21
N ILE A 167 -4.80 -28.86 -22.62
CA ILE A 167 -5.77 -28.10 -23.43
C ILE A 167 -6.07 -28.81 -24.75
N HIS A 168 -5.02 -29.26 -25.46
CA HIS A 168 -5.20 -29.94 -26.74
C HIS A 168 -5.95 -31.25 -26.58
N TYR A 169 -5.57 -32.02 -25.56
CA TYR A 169 -6.24 -33.24 -25.21
C TYR A 169 -7.73 -33.03 -24.92
N THR A 170 -8.07 -32.12 -24.02
CA THR A 170 -9.45 -31.88 -23.57
C THR A 170 -10.34 -31.25 -24.64
N ARG A 171 -9.81 -30.31 -25.43
CA ARG A 171 -10.60 -29.56 -26.42
C ARG A 171 -10.65 -30.20 -27.79
N ALA A 172 -9.55 -30.80 -28.26
CA ALA A 172 -9.44 -31.34 -29.60
C ALA A 172 -9.77 -32.83 -29.66
N ILE A 173 -9.08 -33.64 -28.86
CA ILE A 173 -9.16 -35.11 -28.92
C ILE A 173 -10.29 -35.66 -28.03
N ARG A 174 -10.58 -34.99 -26.91
CA ARG A 174 -11.58 -35.32 -25.87
C ARG A 174 -11.29 -36.57 -25.03
N GLU A 175 -10.69 -37.61 -25.61
CA GLU A 175 -10.41 -38.89 -24.93
C GLU A 175 -9.00 -39.43 -25.19
N ARG A 176 -8.30 -39.88 -24.14
CA ARG A 176 -6.85 -40.17 -24.21
C ARG A 176 -6.63 -41.59 -24.75
N THR A 177 -7.14 -41.86 -25.96
CA THR A 177 -7.13 -43.17 -26.59
C THR A 177 -6.58 -43.10 -28.01
N ALA A 178 -5.93 -44.17 -28.46
CA ALA A 178 -5.43 -44.28 -29.83
C ALA A 178 -6.54 -44.11 -30.88
N HIS A 179 -7.73 -44.63 -30.58
CA HIS A 179 -8.91 -44.49 -31.44
C HIS A 179 -9.34 -43.02 -31.59
N ALA A 180 -9.38 -42.26 -30.49
CA ALA A 180 -9.75 -40.85 -30.51
C ALA A 180 -8.74 -40.01 -31.33
N VAL A 181 -7.44 -40.28 -31.17
CA VAL A 181 -6.38 -39.64 -31.96
C VAL A 181 -6.56 -39.91 -33.46
N LYS A 182 -6.77 -41.18 -33.83
CA LYS A 182 -6.99 -41.58 -35.22
C LYS A 182 -8.25 -40.94 -35.81
N LEU A 183 -9.35 -40.96 -35.06
CA LEU A 183 -10.62 -40.36 -35.47
C LEU A 183 -10.47 -38.85 -35.67
N PHE A 184 -9.87 -38.15 -34.70
CA PHE A 184 -9.62 -36.72 -34.79
C PHE A 184 -8.73 -36.36 -35.98
N THR A 185 -7.62 -37.09 -36.19
CA THR A 185 -6.72 -36.87 -37.31
C THR A 185 -7.44 -37.05 -38.65
N ARG A 186 -8.24 -38.11 -38.77
CA ARG A 186 -9.07 -38.35 -39.95
C ARG A 186 -10.11 -37.25 -40.17
N MET A 187 -10.74 -36.73 -39.12
CA MET A 187 -11.71 -35.64 -39.25
C MET A 187 -11.04 -34.32 -39.65
N LYS A 188 -9.88 -34.00 -39.04
CA LYS A 188 -9.17 -32.74 -39.27
C LYS A 188 -8.45 -32.71 -40.63
N TYR A 189 -7.95 -33.85 -41.10
CA TYR A 189 -7.07 -33.95 -42.25
C TYR A 189 -7.57 -34.87 -43.38
N GLY A 190 -8.71 -35.56 -43.21
CA GLY A 190 -9.18 -36.60 -44.12
C GLY A 190 -9.83 -36.14 -45.42
N SER A 191 -9.99 -34.83 -45.64
CA SER A 191 -10.53 -34.28 -46.89
C SER A 191 -9.87 -32.95 -47.26
N GLY A 192 -8.84 -33.00 -48.11
CA GLY A 192 -8.39 -31.81 -48.87
C GLY A 192 -7.12 -31.10 -48.39
N MET A 193 -6.38 -31.61 -47.41
CA MET A 193 -5.02 -31.11 -47.18
C MET A 193 -4.05 -31.74 -48.19
N TYR A 194 -3.58 -30.92 -49.14
CA TYR A 194 -2.54 -31.30 -50.09
C TYR A 194 -1.26 -31.71 -49.33
N LYS A 195 -0.58 -32.75 -49.81
CA LYS A 195 0.77 -33.19 -49.39
C LYS A 195 0.88 -34.03 -48.09
N ILE A 196 -0.22 -34.47 -47.46
CA ILE A 196 -0.11 -35.42 -46.33
C ILE A 196 0.16 -36.82 -46.86
N GLU A 197 1.22 -37.46 -46.38
CA GLU A 197 1.59 -38.83 -46.73
C GLU A 197 0.65 -39.83 -46.05
N MET A 198 0.04 -40.69 -46.88
CA MET A 198 -0.91 -41.70 -46.45
C MET A 198 -0.31 -43.10 -46.59
N TYR A 199 -0.37 -43.90 -45.54
CA TYR A 199 0.03 -45.31 -45.55
C TYR A 199 -1.10 -46.16 -44.96
N GLU A 200 -1.55 -47.18 -45.70
CA GLU A 200 -2.70 -48.02 -45.31
C GLU A 200 -3.94 -47.20 -44.87
N ASN A 201 -4.22 -46.10 -45.58
CA ASN A 201 -5.27 -45.12 -45.27
C ASN A 201 -5.12 -44.39 -43.93
N GLN A 202 -3.90 -44.29 -43.40
CA GLN A 202 -3.56 -43.56 -42.17
C GLN A 202 -2.59 -42.43 -42.48
N ALA A 203 -2.80 -41.27 -41.83
CA ALA A 203 -1.97 -40.09 -41.99
C ALA A 203 -0.82 -40.18 -40.96
N MET A 204 0.20 -40.99 -41.27
CA MET A 204 1.15 -41.50 -40.27
C MET A 204 1.83 -40.40 -39.44
N TYR A 205 2.35 -39.36 -40.11
CA TYR A 205 3.01 -38.24 -39.43
C TYR A 205 2.02 -37.33 -38.70
N ALA A 206 0.83 -37.13 -39.25
CA ALA A 206 -0.21 -36.33 -38.61
C ALA A 206 -0.73 -37.00 -37.32
N GLU A 207 -0.95 -38.31 -37.34
CA GLU A 207 -1.35 -39.10 -36.16
C GLU A 207 -0.24 -39.06 -35.09
N LEU A 208 1.02 -39.26 -35.47
CA LEU A 208 2.16 -39.13 -34.56
C LEU A 208 2.22 -37.73 -33.93
N TYR A 209 2.03 -36.68 -34.72
CA TYR A 209 1.98 -35.30 -34.22
C TYR A 209 0.88 -35.13 -33.17
N GLN A 210 -0.32 -35.70 -33.37
CA GLN A 210 -1.39 -35.60 -32.38
C GLN A 210 -1.02 -36.27 -31.05
N TYR A 211 -0.37 -37.44 -31.07
CA TYR A 211 0.10 -38.06 -29.82
C TYR A 211 1.11 -37.18 -29.09
N VAL A 212 2.11 -36.67 -29.80
CA VAL A 212 3.15 -35.81 -29.21
C VAL A 212 2.53 -34.50 -28.69
N ARG A 213 1.65 -33.87 -29.48
CA ARG A 213 0.97 -32.61 -29.14
C ARG A 213 0.06 -32.74 -27.92
N ALA A 214 -0.55 -33.91 -27.72
CA ALA A 214 -1.38 -34.26 -26.58
C ALA A 214 -0.59 -34.75 -25.35
N GLY A 215 0.74 -34.78 -25.42
CA GLY A 215 1.58 -35.29 -24.34
C GLY A 215 1.41 -36.80 -24.10
N MET A 216 0.94 -37.55 -25.09
CA MET A 216 0.80 -39.01 -25.07
C MET A 216 2.09 -39.66 -25.55
N TYR A 217 3.19 -39.40 -24.84
CA TYR A 217 4.53 -39.77 -25.32
C TYR A 217 4.80 -41.27 -25.29
N ALA A 218 4.26 -41.99 -24.31
CA ALA A 218 4.39 -43.45 -24.27
C ALA A 218 3.65 -44.10 -25.45
N GLU A 219 2.45 -43.61 -25.74
CA GLU A 219 1.63 -44.05 -26.86
C GLU A 219 2.25 -43.64 -28.20
N ALA A 220 2.88 -42.45 -28.29
CA ALA A 220 3.65 -42.04 -29.46
C ALA A 220 4.82 -43.00 -29.72
N ALA A 221 5.58 -43.39 -28.69
CA ALA A 221 6.68 -44.33 -28.83
C ALA A 221 6.19 -45.72 -29.27
N GLN A 222 5.09 -46.19 -28.67
CA GLN A 222 4.45 -47.44 -29.07
C GLN A 222 3.96 -47.39 -30.53
N TYR A 223 3.37 -46.26 -30.94
CA TYR A 223 2.90 -46.04 -32.30
C TYR A 223 4.06 -46.03 -33.31
N VAL A 224 5.20 -45.42 -32.97
CA VAL A 224 6.41 -45.46 -33.80
C VAL A 224 6.95 -46.89 -33.92
N GLU A 225 6.99 -47.67 -32.85
CA GLU A 225 7.48 -49.06 -32.89
C GLU A 225 6.53 -49.98 -33.69
N GLN A 226 5.21 -49.85 -33.52
CA GLN A 226 4.22 -50.61 -34.28
C GLN A 226 4.32 -50.36 -35.79
N ASN A 227 4.68 -49.13 -36.18
CA ASN A 227 4.77 -48.70 -37.56
C ASN A 227 6.21 -48.50 -38.03
N LYS A 228 7.16 -49.20 -37.39
CA LYS A 228 8.60 -49.06 -37.63
C LYS A 228 8.99 -49.24 -39.09
N ASN A 229 8.36 -50.17 -39.80
CA ASN A 229 8.64 -50.40 -41.22
C ASN A 229 8.36 -49.15 -42.07
N PHE A 230 7.24 -48.45 -41.82
CA PHE A 230 6.93 -47.19 -42.49
C PHE A 230 8.02 -46.14 -42.22
N PHE A 231 8.34 -45.93 -40.93
CA PHE A 231 9.29 -44.89 -40.51
C PHE A 231 10.75 -45.19 -40.86
N LEU A 232 11.12 -46.46 -41.11
CA LEU A 232 12.45 -46.84 -41.60
C LEU A 232 12.59 -46.71 -43.12
N ILE A 233 11.53 -47.00 -43.88
CA ILE A 233 11.59 -47.10 -45.35
C ILE A 233 11.43 -45.72 -46.02
N ILE A 234 10.57 -44.85 -45.48
CA ILE A 234 10.13 -43.63 -46.20
C ILE A 234 10.93 -42.38 -45.81
N SER A 235 11.60 -42.39 -44.66
CA SER A 235 12.48 -41.30 -44.26
C SER A 235 13.75 -41.86 -43.62
N HIS A 236 14.87 -41.80 -44.34
CA HIS A 236 16.17 -42.19 -43.81
C HIS A 236 16.39 -41.51 -42.45
N ASN A 237 16.64 -42.32 -41.43
CA ASN A 237 16.96 -41.92 -40.05
C ASN A 237 15.82 -41.27 -39.22
N PHE A 238 14.58 -41.13 -39.73
CA PHE A 238 13.48 -40.55 -38.93
C PHE A 238 13.22 -41.33 -37.65
N TYR A 239 13.06 -42.66 -37.76
CA TYR A 239 12.81 -43.54 -36.62
C TYR A 239 13.87 -43.36 -35.52
N SER A 240 15.15 -43.34 -35.89
CA SER A 240 16.24 -43.11 -34.92
C SER A 240 16.15 -41.71 -34.31
N SER A 241 15.89 -40.68 -35.11
CA SER A 241 15.83 -39.30 -34.63
C SER A 241 14.65 -39.05 -33.68
N ILE A 242 13.44 -39.55 -33.99
CA ILE A 242 12.27 -39.38 -33.10
C ILE A 242 12.49 -40.09 -31.77
N MET A 243 13.02 -41.32 -31.78
CA MET A 243 13.30 -42.07 -30.55
C MET A 243 14.41 -41.42 -29.72
N SER A 244 15.50 -40.96 -30.36
CA SER A 244 16.54 -40.13 -29.71
C SER A 244 15.96 -38.89 -29.07
N TRP A 245 15.08 -38.19 -29.80
CA TRP A 245 14.50 -36.92 -29.36
C TRP A 245 13.57 -37.10 -28.18
N MET A 246 12.67 -38.09 -28.24
CA MET A 246 11.80 -38.42 -27.12
C MET A 246 12.59 -38.82 -25.88
N HIS A 247 13.70 -39.56 -26.04
CA HIS A 247 14.58 -39.90 -24.94
C HIS A 247 15.32 -38.68 -24.38
N ALA A 248 15.93 -37.86 -25.25
CA ALA A 248 16.65 -36.65 -24.83
C ALA A 248 15.76 -35.64 -24.10
N MET A 249 14.50 -35.55 -24.52
CA MET A 249 13.48 -34.72 -23.88
C MET A 249 12.96 -35.30 -22.55
N GLY A 250 13.40 -36.51 -22.17
CA GLY A 250 12.98 -37.20 -20.95
C GLY A 250 11.56 -37.76 -21.01
N PHE A 251 11.00 -37.92 -22.21
CA PHE A 251 9.63 -38.41 -22.39
C PHE A 251 9.50 -39.93 -22.28
N ILE A 252 10.61 -40.66 -22.47
CA ILE A 252 10.70 -42.13 -22.34
C ILE A 252 11.97 -42.51 -21.57
N SER A 253 11.90 -43.57 -20.76
CA SER A 253 12.94 -43.95 -19.79
C SER A 253 14.00 -44.92 -20.30
N GLU A 254 13.83 -45.49 -21.50
CA GLU A 254 14.76 -46.50 -22.03
C GLU A 254 16.02 -45.86 -22.66
N GLU A 255 17.18 -46.03 -22.02
CA GLU A 255 18.48 -45.61 -22.56
C GLU A 255 18.88 -46.44 -23.78
N LYS A 256 18.47 -45.99 -24.97
CA LYS A 256 19.12 -46.36 -26.23
C LYS A 256 19.78 -45.13 -26.81
N LYS A 257 21.12 -45.12 -26.85
CA LYS A 257 21.91 -44.07 -27.50
C LYS A 257 21.72 -44.16 -29.02
N HIS A 258 20.77 -43.40 -29.53
CA HIS A 258 20.58 -43.18 -30.96
C HIS A 258 21.14 -41.79 -31.33
N GLY A 259 21.80 -41.65 -32.49
CA GLY A 259 22.26 -40.37 -33.03
C GLY A 259 21.12 -39.55 -33.65
N MET A 260 21.16 -38.23 -33.53
CA MET A 260 20.24 -37.32 -34.23
C MET A 260 20.80 -36.90 -35.59
N ASP A 261 20.86 -37.84 -36.52
CA ASP A 261 21.41 -37.60 -37.85
C ASP A 261 20.30 -37.68 -38.91
N TRP A 262 19.42 -36.69 -38.97
CA TRP A 262 18.47 -36.54 -40.09
C TRP A 262 19.13 -35.76 -41.21
N GLU A 263 19.61 -36.47 -42.23
CA GLU A 263 20.49 -35.93 -43.28
C GLU A 263 19.73 -35.15 -44.37
N GLU A 264 18.54 -35.59 -44.76
CA GLU A 264 17.73 -34.93 -45.80
C GLU A 264 16.76 -33.91 -45.19
N VAL A 265 16.91 -32.64 -45.58
CA VAL A 265 16.04 -31.53 -45.16
C VAL A 265 14.72 -31.63 -45.94
N PRO A 266 13.56 -31.88 -45.28
CA PRO A 266 12.27 -31.81 -45.95
C PRO A 266 12.03 -30.39 -46.49
N THR A 267 11.43 -30.31 -47.67
CA THR A 267 11.06 -29.07 -48.36
C THR A 267 9.60 -28.71 -48.08
N SER A 268 9.14 -27.56 -48.59
CA SER A 268 7.72 -27.16 -48.54
C SER A 268 6.80 -28.01 -49.44
N GLU A 269 7.37 -28.89 -50.26
CA GLU A 269 6.63 -29.82 -51.12
C GLU A 269 6.40 -31.19 -50.44
N ASP A 270 7.16 -31.49 -49.38
CA ASP A 270 7.01 -32.70 -48.57
C ASP A 270 5.84 -32.59 -47.59
N ASP A 271 5.58 -33.70 -46.87
CA ASP A 271 4.59 -33.73 -45.80
C ASP A 271 4.87 -32.62 -44.75
N PRO A 272 3.90 -31.75 -44.46
CA PRO A 272 4.10 -30.63 -43.55
C PRO A 272 4.40 -31.07 -42.11
N PHE A 273 3.92 -32.24 -41.67
CA PHE A 273 4.24 -32.82 -40.38
C PHE A 273 5.66 -33.41 -40.36
N LYS A 274 6.13 -33.97 -41.48
CA LYS A 274 7.53 -34.38 -41.62
C LYS A 274 8.47 -33.18 -41.48
N LEU A 275 8.17 -32.07 -42.16
CA LEU A 275 8.89 -30.80 -41.98
C LEU A 275 8.82 -30.28 -40.54
N LEU A 276 7.67 -30.38 -39.88
CA LEU A 276 7.52 -29.98 -38.48
C LEU A 276 8.48 -30.75 -37.57
N PHE A 277 8.50 -32.09 -37.67
CA PHE A 277 9.40 -32.90 -36.85
C PHE A 277 10.87 -32.61 -37.13
N TYR A 278 11.24 -32.41 -38.40
CA TYR A 278 12.60 -32.01 -38.75
C TYR A 278 12.98 -30.70 -38.04
N ARG A 279 12.09 -29.71 -38.06
CA ARG A 279 12.31 -28.42 -37.40
C ARG A 279 12.38 -28.54 -35.87
N LEU A 280 11.58 -29.41 -35.27
CA LEU A 280 11.68 -29.72 -33.84
C LEU A 280 13.05 -30.30 -33.50
N PHE A 281 13.48 -31.36 -34.20
CA PHE A 281 14.74 -32.05 -33.91
C PHE A 281 15.97 -31.16 -34.13
N THR A 282 15.90 -30.26 -35.11
CA THR A 282 17.00 -29.33 -35.41
C THR A 282 16.93 -28.01 -34.62
N GLY A 283 15.93 -27.84 -33.75
CA GLY A 283 15.73 -26.63 -32.96
C GLY A 283 15.49 -25.38 -33.83
N SER A 284 14.76 -25.50 -34.93
CA SER A 284 14.43 -24.35 -35.78
C SER A 284 13.33 -23.49 -35.14
N THR A 285 13.51 -22.18 -35.11
CA THR A 285 12.51 -21.24 -34.58
C THR A 285 11.40 -20.90 -35.58
N GLU A 286 11.52 -21.32 -36.84
CA GLU A 286 10.52 -21.05 -37.87
C GLU A 286 9.34 -22.04 -37.76
N CYS A 287 8.12 -21.53 -37.54
CA CYS A 287 6.92 -22.37 -37.49
C CYS A 287 6.53 -22.91 -38.88
N VAL A 288 5.98 -24.14 -38.92
CA VAL A 288 5.32 -24.69 -40.12
C VAL A 288 3.87 -24.20 -40.14
N GLN A 289 3.60 -23.12 -40.87
CA GLN A 289 2.31 -22.40 -40.85
C GLN A 289 1.10 -23.27 -41.24
N SER A 290 1.30 -24.30 -42.06
CA SER A 290 0.23 -25.24 -42.44
C SER A 290 -0.18 -26.20 -41.32
N VAL A 291 0.66 -26.37 -40.28
CA VAL A 291 0.39 -27.22 -39.12
C VAL A 291 0.07 -26.40 -37.88
N ILE A 292 0.87 -25.36 -37.63
CA ILE A 292 0.74 -24.46 -36.47
C ILE A 292 -0.35 -23.43 -36.79
N THR A 293 -1.58 -23.73 -36.36
CA THR A 293 -2.79 -23.00 -36.75
C THR A 293 -3.44 -22.22 -35.61
N THR A 294 -3.00 -22.46 -34.37
CA THR A 294 -3.51 -21.80 -33.16
C THR A 294 -2.37 -21.17 -32.37
N ILE A 295 -2.70 -20.27 -31.43
CA ILE A 295 -1.69 -19.66 -30.55
C ILE A 295 -1.14 -20.71 -29.59
N GLU A 296 -1.99 -21.61 -29.12
CA GLU A 296 -1.59 -22.72 -28.26
C GLU A 296 -0.58 -23.64 -28.96
N ASP A 297 -0.76 -23.89 -30.27
CA ASP A 297 0.21 -24.62 -31.09
C ASP A 297 1.51 -23.84 -31.27
N PHE A 298 1.42 -22.52 -31.46
CA PHE A 298 2.58 -21.64 -31.58
C PHE A 298 3.42 -21.63 -30.30
N LEU A 299 2.78 -21.45 -29.14
CA LEU A 299 3.43 -21.51 -27.83
C LEU A 299 4.04 -22.89 -27.58
N TRP A 300 3.27 -23.96 -27.84
CA TRP A 300 3.74 -25.33 -27.69
C TRP A 300 4.99 -25.59 -28.54
N TYR A 301 4.98 -25.15 -29.80
CA TYR A 301 6.10 -25.31 -30.72
C TYR A 301 7.35 -24.61 -30.19
N HIS A 302 7.26 -23.32 -29.85
CA HIS A 302 8.41 -22.55 -29.39
C HIS A 302 8.97 -23.05 -28.06
N ILE A 303 8.11 -23.42 -27.10
CA ILE A 303 8.53 -24.03 -25.82
C ILE A 303 9.23 -25.37 -26.07
N THR A 304 8.70 -26.19 -26.98
CA THR A 304 9.29 -27.48 -27.34
C THR A 304 10.65 -27.30 -28.02
N VAL A 305 10.80 -26.31 -28.90
CA VAL A 305 12.08 -25.96 -29.54
C VAL A 305 13.13 -25.50 -28.53
N ILE A 306 12.76 -24.62 -27.59
CA ILE A 306 13.67 -24.17 -26.51
C ILE A 306 14.15 -25.36 -25.68
N LYS A 307 13.22 -26.23 -25.26
CA LYS A 307 13.55 -27.45 -24.52
C LYS A 307 14.44 -28.38 -25.34
N THR A 308 14.17 -28.53 -26.64
CA THR A 308 14.97 -29.39 -27.53
C THR A 308 16.40 -28.87 -27.68
N ILE A 309 16.59 -27.57 -27.91
CA ILE A 309 17.91 -26.94 -28.01
C ILE A 309 18.72 -27.18 -26.73
N SER A 310 18.09 -27.01 -25.57
CA SER A 310 18.71 -27.23 -24.26
C SER A 310 19.06 -28.71 -24.03
N ALA A 311 18.08 -29.60 -24.17
CA ALA A 311 18.22 -31.03 -23.90
C ALA A 311 19.21 -31.71 -24.85
N CYS A 312 19.17 -31.34 -26.14
CA CYS A 312 20.02 -31.93 -27.18
C CYS A 312 21.34 -31.17 -27.38
N ARG A 313 21.59 -30.11 -26.59
CA ARG A 313 22.81 -29.27 -26.66
C ARG A 313 23.09 -28.72 -28.07
N ILE A 314 22.04 -28.34 -28.79
CA ILE A 314 22.16 -27.81 -30.15
C ILE A 314 22.86 -26.45 -30.11
N LYS A 315 23.88 -26.25 -30.95
CA LYS A 315 24.60 -24.97 -31.06
C LYS A 315 23.80 -23.94 -31.89
N LYS A 316 22.58 -23.63 -31.46
CA LYS A 316 21.71 -22.59 -32.04
C LYS A 316 21.18 -21.69 -30.93
N ARG A 317 20.98 -20.41 -31.25
CA ARG A 317 20.27 -19.48 -30.36
C ARG A 317 18.78 -19.81 -30.40
N ALA A 318 18.21 -20.15 -29.24
CA ALA A 318 16.77 -20.23 -29.08
C ALA A 318 16.18 -18.81 -28.95
N ASN A 319 14.93 -18.62 -29.35
CA ASN A 319 14.18 -17.43 -28.96
C ASN A 319 14.00 -17.44 -27.44
N THR A 320 14.11 -16.28 -26.81
CA THR A 320 13.75 -16.09 -25.40
C THR A 320 12.23 -16.05 -25.24
N TYR A 321 11.72 -16.34 -24.04
CA TYR A 321 10.28 -16.24 -23.75
C TYR A 321 9.74 -14.82 -23.99
N LEU A 322 10.52 -13.78 -23.65
CA LEU A 322 10.16 -12.39 -23.94
C LEU A 322 10.08 -12.09 -25.44
N GLU A 323 11.01 -12.61 -26.24
CA GLU A 323 10.95 -12.46 -27.71
C GLU A 323 9.70 -13.11 -28.30
N ILE A 324 9.32 -14.30 -27.82
CA ILE A 324 8.11 -15.00 -28.25
C ILE A 324 6.87 -14.21 -27.86
N PHE A 325 6.82 -13.68 -26.63
CA PHE A 325 5.71 -12.84 -26.18
C PHE A 325 5.55 -11.59 -27.07
N LYS A 326 6.64 -10.90 -27.38
CA LYS A 326 6.64 -9.71 -28.26
C LYS A 326 6.19 -9.99 -29.69
N MET A 327 6.36 -11.22 -30.19
CA MET A 327 5.83 -11.61 -31.51
C MET A 327 4.30 -11.66 -31.53
N LEU A 328 3.66 -11.89 -30.38
CA LEU A 328 2.20 -11.97 -30.25
C LEU A 328 1.57 -10.62 -29.90
N GLU A 329 2.33 -9.73 -29.27
CA GLU A 329 1.89 -8.39 -28.90
C GLU A 329 1.37 -7.61 -30.13
N GLY A 330 0.18 -7.00 -30.00
CA GLY A 330 -0.50 -6.29 -31.10
C GLY A 330 -1.13 -7.19 -32.18
N SER A 331 -0.84 -8.49 -32.20
CA SER A 331 -1.34 -9.44 -33.21
C SER A 331 -2.53 -10.28 -32.72
N VAL A 332 -2.77 -10.30 -31.40
CA VAL A 332 -3.76 -11.18 -30.77
C VAL A 332 -4.62 -10.43 -29.77
N THR A 333 -5.81 -10.95 -29.47
CA THR A 333 -6.73 -10.38 -28.48
C THR A 333 -6.15 -10.45 -27.07
N ALA A 334 -6.47 -9.49 -26.20
CA ALA A 334 -5.97 -9.44 -24.82
C ALA A 334 -6.12 -10.76 -24.02
N PRO A 335 -7.25 -11.49 -24.07
CA PRO A 335 -7.36 -12.79 -23.41
C PRO A 335 -6.35 -13.85 -23.89
N LYS A 336 -6.01 -13.83 -25.18
CA LYS A 336 -5.01 -14.75 -25.76
C LYS A 336 -3.59 -14.30 -25.43
N LEU A 337 -3.35 -12.99 -25.37
CA LEU A 337 -2.07 -12.44 -24.94
C LEU A 337 -1.81 -12.76 -23.46
N LEU A 338 -2.84 -12.72 -22.61
CA LEU A 338 -2.79 -13.16 -21.22
C LEU A 338 -2.41 -14.65 -21.10
N GLN A 339 -3.03 -15.52 -21.89
CA GLN A 339 -2.66 -16.94 -21.88
C GLN A 339 -1.19 -17.12 -22.28
N ALA A 340 -0.73 -16.39 -23.29
CA ALA A 340 0.66 -16.42 -23.72
C ALA A 340 1.62 -15.92 -22.64
N SER A 341 1.33 -14.79 -21.97
CA SER A 341 2.17 -14.28 -20.90
C SER A 341 2.30 -15.26 -19.74
N LEU A 342 1.21 -15.91 -19.34
CA LEU A 342 1.21 -16.95 -18.31
C LEU A 342 2.10 -18.15 -18.71
N MET A 343 1.90 -18.70 -19.91
CA MET A 343 2.70 -19.86 -20.38
C MET A 343 4.20 -19.56 -20.51
N LEU A 344 4.53 -18.29 -20.75
CA LEU A 344 5.90 -17.81 -20.95
C LEU A 344 6.53 -17.24 -19.66
N GLY A 345 5.82 -17.31 -18.52
CA GLY A 345 6.29 -16.78 -17.23
C GLY A 345 6.50 -15.27 -17.22
N GLN A 346 5.77 -14.53 -18.06
CA GLN A 346 5.79 -13.06 -18.11
C GLN A 346 4.74 -12.53 -17.13
N TRP A 347 5.01 -12.67 -15.83
CA TRP A 347 4.04 -12.45 -14.76
C TRP A 347 3.58 -11.00 -14.67
N LYS A 348 4.53 -10.06 -14.79
CA LYS A 348 4.25 -8.63 -14.77
C LYS A 348 3.35 -8.24 -15.95
N GLU A 349 3.68 -8.70 -17.15
CA GLU A 349 2.90 -8.44 -18.36
C GLU A 349 1.49 -9.04 -18.24
N ALA A 350 1.35 -10.25 -17.69
CA ALA A 350 0.06 -10.86 -17.39
C ALA A 350 -0.78 -9.97 -16.46
N MET A 351 -0.19 -9.47 -15.37
CA MET A 351 -0.87 -8.57 -14.42
C MET A 351 -1.31 -7.26 -15.06
N VAL A 352 -0.48 -6.67 -15.93
CA VAL A 352 -0.82 -5.44 -16.66
C VAL A 352 -1.96 -5.68 -17.65
N ILE A 353 -1.93 -6.78 -18.40
CA ILE A 353 -2.99 -7.13 -19.36
C ILE A 353 -4.34 -7.26 -18.65
N LEU A 354 -4.38 -7.86 -17.47
CA LEU A 354 -5.61 -8.03 -16.69
C LEU A 354 -6.29 -6.70 -16.30
N GLN A 355 -5.55 -5.58 -16.28
CA GLN A 355 -6.12 -4.26 -16.02
C GLN A 355 -6.84 -3.65 -17.24
N ASP A 356 -6.80 -4.31 -18.40
CA ASP A 356 -7.51 -3.86 -19.60
C ASP A 356 -9.04 -4.00 -19.43
N SER A 357 -9.77 -3.08 -20.07
CA SER A 357 -11.23 -3.11 -20.22
C SER A 357 -11.84 -4.36 -20.87
N ALA A 358 -11.01 -5.20 -21.48
CA ALA A 358 -11.40 -6.50 -22.00
C ALA A 358 -11.84 -7.49 -20.91
N PHE A 359 -11.41 -7.30 -19.67
CA PHE A 359 -11.67 -8.21 -18.56
C PHE A 359 -12.73 -7.65 -17.60
N LYS A 360 -13.49 -8.57 -16.99
CA LYS A 360 -14.40 -8.22 -15.90
C LYS A 360 -13.65 -8.18 -14.56
N ALA A 361 -14.26 -7.58 -13.53
CA ALA A 361 -13.62 -7.38 -12.24
C ALA A 361 -13.30 -8.70 -11.54
N ALA A 362 -14.26 -9.63 -11.56
CA ALA A 362 -14.11 -10.98 -11.03
C ALA A 362 -12.95 -11.72 -11.72
N GLU A 363 -12.89 -11.68 -13.06
CA GLU A 363 -11.86 -12.35 -13.84
C GLU A 363 -10.47 -11.80 -13.53
N MET A 364 -10.36 -10.47 -13.53
CA MET A 364 -9.13 -9.77 -13.18
C MET A 364 -8.66 -10.18 -11.79
N ILE A 365 -9.50 -10.05 -10.76
CA ILE A 365 -9.06 -10.27 -9.38
C ILE A 365 -8.73 -11.75 -9.10
N PHE A 366 -9.51 -12.69 -9.64
CA PHE A 366 -9.29 -14.12 -9.41
C PHE A 366 -8.08 -14.66 -10.17
N ILE A 367 -7.85 -14.22 -11.41
CA ILE A 367 -6.64 -14.61 -12.16
C ILE A 367 -5.41 -13.95 -11.54
N SER A 368 -5.47 -12.66 -11.17
CA SER A 368 -4.36 -12.00 -10.48
C SER A 368 -4.03 -12.69 -9.16
N TYR A 369 -5.03 -13.06 -8.35
CA TYR A 369 -4.80 -13.83 -7.14
C TYR A 369 -4.11 -15.17 -7.42
N ALA A 370 -4.54 -15.90 -8.46
CA ALA A 370 -3.91 -17.15 -8.87
C ALA A 370 -2.45 -16.95 -9.31
N ILE A 371 -2.15 -15.89 -10.07
CA ILE A 371 -0.77 -15.52 -10.44
C ILE A 371 0.05 -15.23 -9.18
N MET A 372 -0.49 -14.47 -8.22
CA MET A 372 0.21 -14.18 -6.97
C MET A 372 0.52 -15.45 -6.16
N GLN A 373 -0.42 -16.40 -6.09
CA GLN A 373 -0.15 -17.70 -5.47
C GLN A 373 0.97 -18.46 -6.19
N LYS A 374 0.92 -18.51 -7.52
CA LYS A 374 1.96 -19.15 -8.33
C LYS A 374 3.34 -18.54 -8.10
N MET A 375 3.42 -17.21 -8.11
CA MET A 375 4.67 -16.49 -7.84
C MET A 375 5.16 -16.73 -6.42
N ARG A 376 4.26 -16.82 -5.44
CA ARG A 376 4.63 -17.15 -4.05
C ARG A 376 5.19 -18.56 -3.92
N GLU A 377 4.66 -19.53 -4.67
CA GLU A 377 5.20 -20.89 -4.74
C GLU A 377 6.59 -20.93 -5.42
N GLU A 378 6.77 -20.17 -6.50
CA GLU A 378 8.03 -20.09 -7.24
C GLU A 378 9.12 -19.29 -6.50
N PHE A 379 8.72 -18.26 -5.74
CA PHE A 379 9.61 -17.33 -5.04
C PHE A 379 9.24 -17.17 -3.55
N PRO A 380 9.27 -18.25 -2.74
CA PRO A 380 8.74 -18.23 -1.37
C PRO A 380 9.47 -17.24 -0.45
N PHE A 381 10.76 -16.98 -0.70
CA PHE A 381 11.57 -16.06 0.10
C PHE A 381 11.31 -14.58 -0.19
N ALA A 382 10.58 -14.27 -1.27
CA ALA A 382 10.19 -12.89 -1.59
C ALA A 382 8.99 -12.41 -0.76
N TYR A 383 8.23 -13.33 -0.17
CA TYR A 383 6.98 -13.03 0.54
C TYR A 383 7.11 -13.25 2.06
N PRO A 384 6.40 -12.45 2.89
CA PRO A 384 5.52 -11.34 2.51
C PRO A 384 6.30 -10.10 2.05
N ILE A 385 5.75 -9.37 1.08
CA ILE A 385 6.38 -8.18 0.52
C ILE A 385 6.17 -6.99 1.44
N LYS A 386 7.26 -6.25 1.71
CA LYS A 386 7.23 -4.94 2.37
C LYS A 386 6.99 -3.85 1.32
N ARG A 387 6.18 -2.85 1.68
CA ARG A 387 5.81 -1.71 0.82
C ARG A 387 7.01 -0.96 0.23
N GLU A 388 8.14 -0.93 0.95
CA GLU A 388 9.35 -0.19 0.58
C GLU A 388 10.25 -0.88 -0.46
N LEU A 389 9.99 -2.15 -0.80
CA LEU A 389 10.85 -2.93 -1.69
C LEU A 389 10.42 -2.81 -3.15
N ALA A 390 10.69 -1.70 -3.83
CA ALA A 390 10.17 -1.43 -5.19
C ALA A 390 10.86 -2.19 -6.35
N ASP A 391 12.02 -2.80 -6.13
CA ASP A 391 12.91 -3.18 -7.25
C ASP A 391 12.79 -4.63 -7.73
N THR A 392 11.99 -5.48 -7.08
CA THR A 392 11.82 -6.89 -7.50
C THR A 392 10.58 -7.08 -8.36
N GLU A 393 10.62 -8.08 -9.27
CA GLU A 393 9.45 -8.45 -10.08
C GLU A 393 8.25 -8.85 -9.21
N ALA A 394 8.49 -9.59 -8.13
CA ALA A 394 7.45 -9.96 -7.16
C ALA A 394 6.78 -8.73 -6.53
N ALA A 395 7.56 -7.72 -6.16
CA ALA A 395 7.03 -6.47 -5.60
C ALA A 395 6.23 -5.66 -6.62
N GLN A 396 6.71 -5.57 -7.86
CA GLN A 396 5.98 -4.90 -8.94
C GLN A 396 4.65 -5.61 -9.25
N CYS A 397 4.63 -6.94 -9.29
CA CYS A 397 3.39 -7.70 -9.48
C CYS A 397 2.44 -7.53 -8.29
N THR A 398 2.97 -7.54 -7.07
CA THR A 398 2.18 -7.27 -5.85
C THR A 398 1.56 -5.88 -5.88
N ASP A 399 2.32 -4.84 -6.24
CA ASP A 399 1.78 -3.47 -6.36
C ASP A 399 0.65 -3.37 -7.40
N ILE A 400 0.81 -3.99 -8.57
CA ILE A 400 -0.26 -4.06 -9.59
C ILE A 400 -1.48 -4.80 -9.04
N PHE A 401 -1.27 -5.92 -8.33
CA PHE A 401 -2.36 -6.67 -7.71
C PHE A 401 -3.10 -5.85 -6.64
N ILE A 402 -2.37 -5.14 -5.76
CA ILE A 402 -2.97 -4.26 -4.74
C ILE A 402 -3.79 -3.15 -5.39
N LYS A 403 -3.31 -2.54 -6.47
CA LYS A 403 -4.09 -1.56 -7.24
C LYS A 403 -5.36 -2.17 -7.82
N GLY A 404 -5.29 -3.41 -8.31
CA GLY A 404 -6.46 -4.17 -8.73
C GLY A 404 -7.45 -4.40 -7.59
N VAL A 405 -6.98 -4.83 -6.42
CA VAL A 405 -7.78 -5.01 -5.18
C VAL A 405 -8.48 -3.69 -4.81
N GLN A 406 -7.74 -2.58 -4.69
CA GLN A 406 -8.29 -1.24 -4.38
C GLN A 406 -9.28 -0.76 -5.45
N GLY A 407 -9.07 -1.12 -6.70
CA GLY A 407 -10.00 -0.86 -7.79
C GLY A 407 -11.33 -1.58 -7.62
N VAL A 408 -11.28 -2.86 -7.27
CA VAL A 408 -12.47 -3.70 -7.07
C VAL A 408 -13.22 -3.30 -5.81
N THR A 409 -12.53 -2.92 -4.73
CA THR A 409 -13.20 -2.44 -3.50
C THR A 409 -14.05 -1.20 -3.75
N ALA A 410 -13.71 -0.38 -4.75
CA ALA A 410 -14.50 0.79 -5.12
C ALA A 410 -15.89 0.47 -5.69
N PHE A 411 -16.19 -0.79 -6.04
CA PHE A 411 -17.53 -1.22 -6.47
C PHE A 411 -18.49 -1.48 -5.31
N PHE A 412 -17.97 -1.61 -4.09
CA PHE A 412 -18.76 -1.95 -2.91
C PHE A 412 -19.05 -0.69 -2.10
N ALA A 413 -20.22 -0.66 -1.46
CA ALA A 413 -20.58 0.43 -0.56
C ALA A 413 -20.10 0.13 0.86
N LEU A 414 -20.43 -1.08 1.34
CA LEU A 414 -20.24 -1.52 2.72
C LEU A 414 -18.77 -1.84 3.02
N ALA A 415 -18.31 -1.49 4.22
CA ALA A 415 -16.95 -1.78 4.63
C ALA A 415 -16.68 -3.30 4.65
N GLU A 416 -17.63 -4.11 5.13
CA GLU A 416 -17.47 -5.58 5.22
C GLU A 416 -17.16 -6.25 3.86
N GLU A 417 -17.80 -5.79 2.79
CA GLU A 417 -17.61 -6.29 1.43
C GLU A 417 -16.22 -5.90 0.90
N LYS A 418 -15.80 -4.66 1.16
CA LYS A 418 -14.47 -4.17 0.80
C LYS A 418 -13.38 -4.96 1.52
N LEU A 419 -13.56 -5.24 2.81
CA LEU A 419 -12.61 -6.03 3.60
C LEU A 419 -12.48 -7.46 3.07
N CYS A 420 -13.57 -8.08 2.59
CA CYS A 420 -13.51 -9.40 1.95
C CYS A 420 -12.59 -9.41 0.72
N VAL A 421 -12.61 -8.34 -0.08
CA VAL A 421 -11.72 -8.19 -1.25
C VAL A 421 -10.29 -7.90 -0.81
N VAL A 422 -10.08 -6.97 0.13
CA VAL A 422 -8.75 -6.65 0.68
C VAL A 422 -8.07 -7.87 1.29
N ASN A 423 -8.83 -8.77 1.91
CA ASN A 423 -8.28 -9.97 2.52
C ASN A 423 -7.58 -10.91 1.52
N LEU A 424 -7.85 -10.79 0.21
CA LEU A 424 -7.07 -11.50 -0.82
C LEU A 424 -5.60 -11.08 -0.87
N ALA A 425 -5.26 -9.88 -0.39
CA ALA A 425 -3.89 -9.39 -0.32
C ALA A 425 -3.10 -9.97 0.85
N SER A 426 -3.77 -10.39 1.92
CA SER A 426 -3.16 -10.83 3.19
C SER A 426 -2.01 -11.85 3.03
N PRO A 427 -2.10 -12.87 2.15
CA PRO A 427 -1.01 -13.85 2.00
C PRO A 427 0.28 -13.31 1.37
N PHE A 428 0.24 -12.11 0.77
CA PHE A 428 1.31 -11.60 -0.10
C PHE A 428 2.03 -10.37 0.48
N ILE A 429 1.42 -9.66 1.41
CA ILE A 429 1.98 -8.43 1.98
C ILE A 429 2.20 -8.55 3.48
N THR A 430 3.00 -7.65 4.05
CA THR A 430 3.17 -7.59 5.50
C THR A 430 1.89 -7.16 6.22
N ALA A 431 1.77 -7.55 7.49
CA ALA A 431 0.64 -7.13 8.33
C ALA A 431 0.51 -5.60 8.40
N GLU A 432 1.61 -4.87 8.49
CA GLU A 432 1.61 -3.40 8.51
C GLU A 432 1.02 -2.80 7.22
N TRP A 433 1.36 -3.35 6.05
CA TRP A 433 0.81 -2.89 4.78
C TRP A 433 -0.66 -3.31 4.63
N LEU A 434 -1.04 -4.48 5.14
CA LEU A 434 -2.43 -4.90 5.18
C LEU A 434 -3.27 -3.95 6.07
N GLU A 435 -2.74 -3.53 7.22
CA GLU A 435 -3.37 -2.55 8.10
C GLU A 435 -3.54 -1.19 7.42
N ASP A 436 -2.58 -0.73 6.61
CA ASP A 436 -2.72 0.48 5.78
C ASP A 436 -3.89 0.35 4.80
N LEU A 437 -3.95 -0.76 4.04
CA LEU A 437 -5.02 -0.99 3.06
C LEU A 437 -6.40 -1.09 3.71
N VAL A 438 -6.47 -1.68 4.90
CA VAL A 438 -7.70 -1.75 5.68
C VAL A 438 -8.08 -0.36 6.19
N ALA A 439 -7.13 0.46 6.66
CA ALA A 439 -7.39 1.83 7.06
C ALA A 439 -7.94 2.66 5.90
N GLU A 440 -7.40 2.51 4.68
CA GLU A 440 -7.90 3.17 3.48
C GLU A 440 -9.37 2.83 3.19
N VAL A 441 -9.80 1.58 3.42
CA VAL A 441 -11.21 1.18 3.27
C VAL A 441 -12.12 2.01 4.17
N PHE A 442 -11.73 2.20 5.43
CA PHE A 442 -12.50 2.97 6.41
C PHE A 442 -12.48 4.46 6.12
N ILE A 443 -11.33 5.01 5.72
CA ILE A 443 -11.20 6.42 5.33
C ILE A 443 -12.06 6.72 4.10
N ALA A 444 -12.09 5.82 3.11
CA ALA A 444 -12.82 6.03 1.86
C ALA A 444 -14.33 5.76 1.97
N SER A 445 -14.75 4.88 2.89
CA SER A 445 -16.17 4.54 3.09
C SER A 445 -16.86 5.42 4.13
N GLU A 446 -16.10 5.96 5.08
CA GLU A 446 -16.62 6.56 6.32
C GLU A 446 -17.58 5.63 7.10
N ASP A 447 -17.50 4.31 6.88
CA ASP A 447 -18.29 3.29 7.55
C ASP A 447 -17.45 2.55 8.57
N TYR A 448 -17.54 2.96 9.84
CA TYR A 448 -16.74 2.40 10.95
C TYR A 448 -17.48 1.33 11.75
N THR A 449 -18.67 0.91 11.33
CA THR A 449 -19.50 -0.10 12.02
C THR A 449 -18.69 -1.35 12.39
N VAL A 450 -17.86 -1.82 11.45
CA VAL A 450 -17.01 -3.00 11.59
C VAL A 450 -15.82 -2.79 12.55
N LEU A 451 -15.34 -1.55 12.73
CA LEU A 451 -14.32 -1.20 13.73
C LEU A 451 -14.87 -1.07 15.16
N GLY A 452 -16.20 -1.11 15.28
CA GLY A 452 -16.94 -0.78 16.49
C GLY A 452 -17.42 0.67 16.47
N GLU A 453 -18.65 0.88 16.92
CA GLU A 453 -19.26 2.20 17.03
C GLU A 453 -19.46 2.64 18.48
N VAL A 454 -19.67 3.94 18.65
CA VAL A 454 -20.10 4.53 19.92
C VAL A 454 -21.56 4.90 19.74
N ASP A 455 -22.44 4.29 20.52
CA ASP A 455 -23.86 4.65 20.46
C ASP A 455 -24.11 6.06 21.03
N ALA A 456 -25.34 6.56 20.87
CA ALA A 456 -25.73 7.88 21.39
C ALA A 456 -25.57 8.02 22.92
N THR A 457 -25.45 6.90 23.65
CA THR A 457 -25.24 6.87 25.10
C THR A 457 -23.77 6.79 25.50
N GLY A 458 -22.85 6.78 24.53
CA GLY A 458 -21.40 6.65 24.78
C GLY A 458 -20.94 5.21 24.97
N ARG A 459 -21.80 4.20 24.76
CA ARG A 459 -21.39 2.80 24.89
C ARG A 459 -20.72 2.32 23.62
N ARG A 460 -19.62 1.60 23.80
CA ARG A 460 -18.88 0.94 22.72
C ARG A 460 -19.62 -0.31 22.27
N GLN A 461 -19.89 -0.40 20.97
CA GLN A 461 -20.32 -1.63 20.32
C GLN A 461 -19.10 -2.48 19.98
N ALA A 462 -19.28 -3.81 20.02
CA ALA A 462 -18.20 -4.75 19.73
C ALA A 462 -17.81 -4.66 18.24
N ALA A 463 -16.51 -4.65 17.98
CA ALA A 463 -15.99 -4.69 16.61
C ALA A 463 -16.09 -6.09 16.02
N THR A 464 -16.43 -6.17 14.74
CA THR A 464 -16.56 -7.42 13.97
C THR A 464 -15.47 -7.57 12.90
N ILE A 465 -14.48 -6.66 12.84
CA ILE A 465 -13.41 -6.68 11.83
C ILE A 465 -12.70 -8.03 11.65
N LEU A 466 -12.47 -8.77 12.73
CA LEU A 466 -11.80 -10.07 12.71
C LEU A 466 -12.62 -11.17 12.01
N GLU A 467 -13.93 -10.98 11.82
CA GLU A 467 -14.76 -11.89 11.04
C GLU A 467 -14.40 -11.83 9.54
N TYR A 468 -13.92 -10.67 9.09
CA TYR A 468 -13.67 -10.39 7.67
C TYR A 468 -12.18 -10.50 7.33
N ILE A 469 -11.31 -9.99 8.19
CA ILE A 469 -9.87 -9.87 7.90
C ILE A 469 -9.00 -10.06 9.17
N ASP A 470 -7.88 -10.75 9.02
CA ASP A 470 -6.95 -11.02 10.11
C ASP A 470 -5.89 -9.90 10.22
N VAL A 471 -6.23 -8.84 10.97
CA VAL A 471 -5.39 -7.64 11.20
C VAL A 471 -5.50 -7.17 12.64
N SER A 472 -4.48 -6.43 13.11
CA SER A 472 -4.59 -5.75 14.41
C SER A 472 -5.63 -4.65 14.33
N ARG A 473 -6.75 -4.82 15.04
CA ARG A 473 -7.76 -3.76 15.21
C ARG A 473 -7.13 -2.47 15.71
N GLN A 474 -6.21 -2.57 16.67
CA GLN A 474 -5.53 -1.41 17.25
C GLN A 474 -4.66 -0.72 16.20
N GLY A 475 -3.93 -1.49 15.38
CA GLY A 475 -3.10 -0.95 14.30
C GLY A 475 -3.92 -0.23 13.23
N VAL A 476 -5.10 -0.73 12.90
CA VAL A 476 -6.03 -0.08 11.96
C VAL A 476 -6.63 1.19 12.58
N VAL A 477 -7.17 1.12 13.80
CA VAL A 477 -7.72 2.28 14.52
C VAL A 477 -6.69 3.40 14.60
N GLN A 478 -5.45 3.05 14.93
CA GLN A 478 -4.36 4.00 15.03
C GLN A 478 -4.13 4.77 13.74
N ARG A 479 -4.03 4.07 12.60
CA ARG A 479 -3.82 4.67 11.27
C ARG A 479 -4.98 5.55 10.83
N VAL A 480 -6.21 5.08 11.05
CA VAL A 480 -7.41 5.87 10.69
C VAL A 480 -7.50 7.13 11.56
N ALA A 481 -7.21 7.02 12.86
CA ALA A 481 -7.18 8.17 13.75
C ALA A 481 -6.09 9.18 13.36
N GLU A 482 -4.87 8.71 13.07
CA GLU A 482 -3.75 9.55 12.59
C GLU A 482 -4.13 10.31 11.33
N TYR A 483 -4.74 9.64 10.34
CA TYR A 483 -5.26 10.30 9.14
C TYR A 483 -6.18 11.48 9.48
N TYR A 484 -7.15 11.28 10.38
CA TYR A 484 -8.10 12.34 10.73
C TYR A 484 -7.45 13.46 11.54
N ILE A 485 -6.51 13.15 12.44
CA ILE A 485 -5.70 14.15 13.15
C ILE A 485 -4.96 15.03 12.13
N HIS A 486 -4.29 14.44 11.14
CA HIS A 486 -3.55 15.17 10.10
C HIS A 486 -4.46 15.89 9.08
N SER A 487 -5.72 15.46 8.96
CA SER A 487 -6.74 16.15 8.16
C SER A 487 -7.35 17.36 8.88
N GLY A 488 -7.22 17.44 10.21
CA GLY A 488 -7.85 18.45 11.06
C GLY A 488 -9.23 18.07 11.59
N ASP A 489 -9.79 16.92 11.19
CA ASP A 489 -11.07 16.42 11.71
C ASP A 489 -10.88 15.66 13.04
N LEU A 490 -10.58 16.42 14.09
CA LEU A 490 -10.31 15.86 15.42
C LEU A 490 -11.53 15.12 16.00
N LEU A 491 -12.76 15.52 15.63
CA LEU A 491 -13.97 14.87 16.13
C LEU A 491 -14.08 13.42 15.61
N LYS A 492 -13.81 13.19 14.32
CA LYS A 492 -13.74 11.83 13.76
C LYS A 492 -12.60 11.04 14.38
N ALA A 493 -11.42 11.64 14.51
CA ALA A 493 -10.28 11.00 15.17
C ALA A 493 -10.63 10.54 16.60
N LEU A 494 -11.27 11.41 17.39
CA LEU A 494 -11.72 11.08 18.75
C LEU A 494 -12.68 9.90 18.76
N LYS A 495 -13.72 9.93 17.91
CA LYS A 495 -14.73 8.86 17.86
C LYS A 495 -14.10 7.51 17.55
N ILE A 496 -13.18 7.47 16.59
CA ILE A 496 -12.50 6.26 16.14
C ILE A 496 -11.53 5.75 17.21
N SER A 497 -10.67 6.62 17.75
CA SER A 497 -9.76 6.27 18.85
C SER A 497 -10.53 5.78 20.08
N TYR A 498 -11.63 6.46 20.43
CA TYR A 498 -12.45 6.06 21.57
C TYR A 498 -13.15 4.73 21.34
N ALA A 499 -13.73 4.48 20.16
CA ALA A 499 -14.32 3.19 19.82
C ALA A 499 -13.28 2.05 19.90
N GLY A 500 -12.08 2.31 19.41
CA GLY A 500 -10.95 1.38 19.42
C GLY A 500 -10.28 1.18 20.77
N SER A 501 -10.60 1.97 21.80
CA SER A 501 -9.88 1.97 23.08
C SER A 501 -8.41 2.39 22.95
N ASP A 502 -8.11 3.29 22.02
CA ASP A 502 -6.80 3.92 21.86
C ASP A 502 -6.55 4.91 23.01
N GLU A 503 -5.39 4.81 23.65
CA GLU A 503 -4.97 5.66 24.76
C GLU A 503 -4.94 7.14 24.36
N ARG A 504 -4.68 7.43 23.07
CA ARG A 504 -4.66 8.80 22.53
C ARG A 504 -6.02 9.48 22.50
N ALA A 505 -7.12 8.74 22.67
CA ALA A 505 -8.46 9.32 22.68
C ALA A 505 -8.62 10.41 23.75
N LEU A 506 -7.99 10.27 24.91
CA LEU A 506 -8.02 11.29 25.97
C LEU A 506 -7.29 12.57 25.56
N ASP A 507 -6.13 12.43 24.92
CA ASP A 507 -5.34 13.57 24.42
C ASP A 507 -6.07 14.31 23.29
N ILE A 508 -6.73 13.58 22.38
CA ILE A 508 -7.55 14.16 21.31
C ILE A 508 -8.77 14.88 21.91
N LEU A 509 -9.46 14.28 22.89
CA LEU A 509 -10.58 14.93 23.59
C LEU A 509 -10.14 16.22 24.27
N THR A 510 -9.02 16.18 24.99
CA THR A 510 -8.43 17.36 25.63
C THR A 510 -8.11 18.42 24.59
N SER A 511 -7.63 18.03 23.40
CA SER A 511 -7.39 18.93 22.28
C SER A 511 -8.65 19.67 21.85
N ILE A 512 -9.70 18.92 21.55
CA ILE A 512 -10.98 19.47 21.07
C ILE A 512 -11.56 20.44 22.09
N LEU A 513 -11.54 20.08 23.38
CA LEU A 513 -12.09 20.92 24.43
C LEU A 513 -11.29 22.23 24.59
N VAL A 514 -9.97 22.16 24.53
CA VAL A 514 -9.09 23.35 24.55
C VAL A 514 -9.42 24.27 23.39
N ASP A 515 -9.44 23.74 22.16
CA ASP A 515 -9.64 24.52 20.95
C ASP A 515 -11.04 25.18 20.94
N LYS A 516 -12.08 24.45 21.35
CA LYS A 516 -13.45 24.97 21.48
C LYS A 516 -13.55 26.11 22.50
N ILE A 517 -12.88 26.00 23.65
CA ILE A 517 -12.92 27.06 24.66
C ILE A 517 -12.19 28.30 24.16
N GLU A 518 -11.02 28.16 23.53
CA GLU A 518 -10.27 29.27 22.94
C GLU A 518 -11.06 29.98 21.85
N ALA A 519 -11.73 29.23 20.98
CA ALA A 519 -12.60 29.75 19.93
C ALA A 519 -13.94 30.31 20.45
N LYS A 520 -14.25 30.14 21.75
CA LYS A 520 -15.55 30.48 22.36
C LYS A 520 -16.73 29.73 21.70
N GLU A 521 -16.49 28.51 21.23
CA GLU A 521 -17.49 27.62 20.62
C GLU A 521 -18.06 26.64 21.66
N TYR A 522 -19.29 26.87 22.11
CA TYR A 522 -19.88 26.12 23.22
C TYR A 522 -20.85 25.00 22.82
N GLU A 523 -20.85 24.64 21.54
CA GLU A 523 -21.63 23.51 21.04
C GLU A 523 -21.04 22.18 21.56
N GLN A 524 -21.91 21.31 22.06
CA GLN A 524 -21.52 20.08 22.77
C GLN A 524 -21.13 18.93 21.83
N ASP A 525 -21.57 18.94 20.57
CA ASP A 525 -21.23 17.97 19.49
C ASP A 525 -21.24 16.48 19.86
N GLY A 526 -22.03 16.09 20.86
CA GLY A 526 -22.07 14.72 21.37
C GLY A 526 -20.85 14.30 22.20
N LEU A 527 -20.00 15.24 22.64
CA LEU A 527 -18.82 14.97 23.48
C LEU A 527 -19.20 14.57 24.91
N GLY A 528 -20.38 14.96 25.40
CA GLY A 528 -20.77 14.78 26.80
C GLY A 528 -20.72 13.34 27.28
N SER A 529 -21.22 12.40 26.49
CA SER A 529 -21.20 10.97 26.85
C SER A 529 -19.78 10.40 26.91
N ILE A 530 -18.89 10.88 26.04
CA ILE A 530 -17.48 10.48 26.00
C ILE A 530 -16.72 11.04 27.22
N VAL A 531 -16.94 12.31 27.57
CA VAL A 531 -16.34 12.95 28.76
C VAL A 531 -16.78 12.23 30.03
N GLU A 532 -18.09 11.98 30.18
CA GLU A 532 -18.64 11.27 31.35
C GLU A 532 -18.05 9.87 31.50
N HIS A 533 -17.77 9.19 30.39
CA HIS A 533 -17.18 7.86 30.41
C HIS A 533 -15.70 7.86 30.81
N PHE A 534 -14.90 8.80 30.31
CA PHE A 534 -13.51 8.92 30.73
C PHE A 534 -13.40 9.26 32.22
N ASN A 535 -14.29 10.13 32.70
CA ASN A 535 -14.34 10.60 34.09
C ASN A 535 -12.96 11.08 34.59
N ASP A 536 -12.20 11.72 33.71
CA ASP A 536 -10.90 12.29 34.02
C ASP A 536 -11.05 13.73 34.56
N GLU A 537 -10.29 14.08 35.59
CA GLU A 537 -10.44 15.37 36.28
C GLU A 537 -10.21 16.56 35.35
N LEU A 538 -9.24 16.44 34.44
CA LEU A 538 -8.86 17.52 33.53
C LEU A 538 -9.92 17.73 32.45
N THR A 539 -10.36 16.66 31.80
CA THR A 539 -11.43 16.72 30.79
C THR A 539 -12.76 17.15 31.39
N ASN A 540 -13.09 16.71 32.61
CA ASN A 540 -14.26 17.20 33.36
C ASN A 540 -14.17 18.71 33.65
N PHE A 541 -12.99 19.20 34.05
CA PHE A 541 -12.75 20.63 34.28
C PHE A 541 -12.96 21.45 33.00
N LEU A 542 -12.37 21.03 31.88
CA LEU A 542 -12.53 21.70 30.58
C LEU A 542 -14.00 21.64 30.11
N TRP A 543 -14.64 20.49 30.28
CA TRP A 543 -16.04 20.31 29.92
C TRP A 543 -16.97 21.24 30.71
N ASP A 544 -16.76 21.38 32.02
CA ASP A 544 -17.56 22.30 32.81
C ASP A 544 -17.34 23.77 32.39
N ILE A 545 -16.12 24.17 31.97
CA ILE A 545 -15.87 25.51 31.39
C ILE A 545 -16.71 25.71 30.11
N LEU A 546 -16.73 24.70 29.24
CA LEU A 546 -17.52 24.75 28.01
C LEU A 546 -19.03 24.84 28.30
N LEU A 547 -19.51 24.10 29.30
CA LEU A 547 -20.91 24.16 29.76
C LEU A 547 -21.28 25.50 30.42
N ILE A 548 -20.36 26.15 31.13
CA ILE A 548 -20.53 27.52 31.63
C ILE A 548 -20.67 28.49 30.46
N GLY A 549 -19.85 28.31 29.42
CA GLY A 549 -19.97 29.06 28.17
C GLY A 549 -21.31 28.84 27.47
N GLY A 550 -21.84 27.62 27.40
CA GLY A 550 -23.04 27.28 26.64
C GLY A 550 -24.39 27.59 27.31
N SER A 551 -24.48 27.60 28.64
CA SER A 551 -25.76 27.78 29.36
C SER A 551 -25.75 28.99 30.30
N GLN A 552 -26.86 29.72 30.37
CA GLN A 552 -27.09 30.75 31.40
C GLN A 552 -27.65 30.14 32.70
N GLU A 553 -28.49 29.11 32.59
CA GLU A 553 -29.10 28.44 33.73
C GLU A 553 -28.09 27.50 34.41
N GLY A 554 -27.95 27.64 35.73
CA GLY A 554 -27.03 26.81 36.53
C GLY A 554 -25.54 27.14 36.36
N ALA A 555 -25.16 28.11 35.52
CA ALA A 555 -23.76 28.48 35.26
C ALA A 555 -23.00 28.82 36.54
N VAL A 556 -23.59 29.58 37.46
CA VAL A 556 -22.97 29.95 38.74
C VAL A 556 -22.68 28.72 39.62
N ASN A 557 -23.58 27.74 39.64
CA ASN A 557 -23.34 26.50 40.38
C ASN A 557 -22.21 25.69 39.74
N ARG A 558 -22.12 25.67 38.41
CA ARG A 558 -21.00 25.05 37.69
C ARG A 558 -19.69 25.78 37.95
N ILE A 559 -19.67 27.11 37.96
CA ILE A 559 -18.47 27.89 38.31
C ILE A 559 -17.97 27.55 39.72
N ARG A 560 -18.89 27.37 40.68
CA ARG A 560 -18.51 26.94 42.04
C ARG A 560 -17.97 25.50 42.04
N ARG A 561 -18.53 24.62 41.20
CA ARG A 561 -18.12 23.22 41.08
C ARG A 561 -16.77 23.03 40.37
N THR A 562 -16.48 23.82 39.33
CA THR A 562 -15.21 23.74 38.58
C THR A 562 -14.00 24.01 39.47
N GLY A 563 -14.20 24.78 40.55
CA GLY A 563 -13.11 25.22 41.41
C GLY A 563 -12.09 26.11 40.69
N LEU A 564 -12.44 26.67 39.53
CA LEU A 564 -11.58 27.62 38.79
C LEU A 564 -11.39 28.89 39.62
N VAL A 565 -12.48 29.41 40.18
CA VAL A 565 -12.48 30.58 41.06
C VAL A 565 -12.52 30.10 42.52
N PRO A 566 -11.48 30.35 43.32
CA PRO A 566 -11.46 29.96 44.71
C PRO A 566 -12.38 30.85 45.56
N GLY A 567 -12.53 30.53 46.85
CA GLY A 567 -13.23 31.40 47.79
C GLY A 567 -12.57 32.78 47.94
N ASN A 568 -13.31 33.76 48.47
CA ASN A 568 -12.87 35.15 48.66
C ASN A 568 -11.88 35.30 49.84
N ASN A 569 -10.73 34.64 49.73
CA ASN A 569 -9.60 34.71 50.67
C ASN A 569 -8.29 34.76 49.87
N ALA A 570 -7.43 35.73 50.15
CA ALA A 570 -6.18 35.94 49.43
C ALA A 570 -5.27 34.69 49.42
N ALA A 571 -5.26 33.91 50.50
CA ALA A 571 -4.47 32.68 50.57
C ALA A 571 -4.96 31.62 49.57
N ASP A 572 -6.28 31.45 49.42
CA ASP A 572 -6.86 30.50 48.48
C ASP A 572 -6.67 30.94 47.02
N VAL A 573 -6.74 32.26 46.77
CA VAL A 573 -6.43 32.86 45.45
C VAL A 573 -4.98 32.60 45.05
N LEU A 574 -4.02 32.85 45.94
CA LEU A 574 -2.59 32.62 45.66
C LEU A 574 -2.28 31.14 45.48
N ARG A 575 -2.89 30.25 46.28
CA ARG A 575 -2.77 28.80 46.09
C ARG A 575 -3.29 28.40 44.72
N LYS A 576 -4.46 28.89 44.31
CA LYS A 576 -5.03 28.58 42.99
C LYS A 576 -4.19 29.12 41.84
N ALA A 577 -3.65 30.32 41.98
CA ALA A 577 -2.72 30.89 41.00
C ALA A 577 -1.47 30.00 40.84
N GLN A 578 -0.94 29.45 41.94
CA GLN A 578 0.18 28.51 41.89
C GLN A 578 -0.19 27.16 41.26
N GLU A 579 -1.38 26.62 41.56
CA GLU A 579 -1.91 25.41 40.89
C GLU A 579 -1.98 25.62 39.37
N ILE A 580 -2.54 26.76 38.93
CA ILE A 580 -2.64 27.12 37.52
C ILE A 580 -1.24 27.28 36.89
N LYS A 581 -0.28 27.89 37.60
CA LYS A 581 1.12 28.00 37.17
C LYS A 581 1.81 26.64 37.03
N ASN A 582 1.28 25.57 37.62
CA ASN A 582 1.81 24.22 37.49
C ASN A 582 1.10 23.37 36.41
N LEU A 583 0.02 23.86 35.81
CA LEU A 583 -0.69 23.14 34.74
C LEU A 583 0.18 22.92 33.49
N ALA A 584 -0.19 21.93 32.68
CA ALA A 584 0.45 21.71 31.37
C ALA A 584 0.30 22.97 30.49
N PRO A 585 1.31 23.32 29.66
CA PRO A 585 1.29 24.53 28.83
C PRO A 585 0.02 24.67 27.99
N ARG A 586 -0.49 23.55 27.47
CA ARG A 586 -1.72 23.49 26.69
C ARG A 586 -2.94 23.99 27.46
N ILE A 587 -3.10 23.56 28.71
CA ILE A 587 -4.25 23.93 29.55
C ILE A 587 -4.14 25.38 30.02
N LYS A 588 -2.91 25.83 30.31
CA LYS A 588 -2.65 27.23 30.70
C LYS A 588 -3.14 28.23 29.66
N ARG A 589 -3.04 27.91 28.36
CA ARG A 589 -3.48 28.79 27.26
C ARG A 589 -4.98 29.11 27.31
N VAL A 590 -5.78 28.19 27.85
CA VAL A 590 -7.23 28.33 27.94
C VAL A 590 -7.68 29.17 29.14
N ILE A 591 -6.83 29.31 30.16
CA ILE A 591 -7.18 29.97 31.42
C ILE A 591 -7.67 31.41 31.22
N PRO A 592 -7.01 32.30 30.45
CA PRO A 592 -7.51 33.65 30.21
C PRO A 592 -8.96 33.64 29.67
N THR A 593 -9.23 32.82 28.66
CA THR A 593 -10.56 32.69 28.07
C THR A 593 -11.58 32.12 29.05
N ALA A 594 -11.19 31.11 29.83
CA ALA A 594 -12.04 30.54 30.87
C ALA A 594 -12.43 31.55 31.96
N LEU A 595 -11.50 32.42 32.37
CA LEU A 595 -11.76 33.49 33.34
C LEU A 595 -12.73 34.54 32.77
N VAL A 596 -12.57 34.92 31.50
CA VAL A 596 -13.50 35.82 30.81
C VAL A 596 -14.90 35.22 30.72
N ILE A 597 -15.02 33.96 30.29
CA ILE A 597 -16.30 33.24 30.22
C ILE A 597 -16.99 33.22 31.59
N THR A 598 -16.21 32.92 32.63
CA THR A 598 -16.67 32.93 34.02
C THR A 598 -17.17 34.31 34.43
N ALA A 599 -16.43 35.38 34.10
CA ALA A 599 -16.81 36.76 34.37
C ALA A 599 -18.13 37.14 33.70
N GLN A 600 -18.29 36.83 32.41
CA GLN A 600 -19.50 37.10 31.63
C GLN A 600 -20.73 36.41 32.23
N ARG A 601 -20.59 35.14 32.65
CA ARG A 601 -21.69 34.36 33.22
C ARG A 601 -22.04 34.78 34.65
N LEU A 602 -21.06 35.23 35.44
CA LEU A 602 -21.32 35.85 36.74
C LEU A 602 -22.04 37.19 36.58
N GLY A 603 -21.58 38.05 35.67
CA GLY A 603 -22.20 39.33 35.35
C GLY A 603 -23.66 39.22 34.92
N ALA A 604 -23.96 38.26 34.04
CA ALA A 604 -25.34 37.95 33.63
C ALA A 604 -26.23 37.49 34.81
N ASN A 605 -25.64 36.94 35.89
CA ASN A 605 -26.32 36.52 37.11
C ASN A 605 -25.96 37.43 38.31
N SER A 606 -26.24 38.73 38.16
CA SER A 606 -25.93 39.78 39.15
C SER A 606 -26.75 39.66 40.45
N ARG A 607 -26.42 38.66 41.28
CA ARG A 607 -26.97 38.48 42.64
C ARG A 607 -25.90 38.80 43.68
N ILE A 608 -26.31 39.37 44.81
CA ILE A 608 -25.40 39.77 45.91
C ILE A 608 -24.53 38.59 46.39
N GLU A 609 -25.09 37.38 46.40
CA GLU A 609 -24.38 36.15 46.79
C GLU A 609 -23.19 35.78 45.88
N ASN A 610 -23.05 36.42 44.71
CA ASN A 610 -21.97 36.18 43.75
C ASN A 610 -20.86 37.24 43.82
N GLN A 611 -21.03 38.30 44.62
CA GLN A 611 -20.04 39.38 44.75
C GLN A 611 -18.68 38.87 45.22
N ASP A 612 -18.67 37.94 46.17
CA ASP A 612 -17.45 37.33 46.68
C ASP A 612 -16.71 36.52 45.61
N LEU A 613 -17.45 35.83 44.75
CA LEU A 613 -16.87 35.09 43.62
C LEU A 613 -16.29 36.04 42.57
N ALA A 614 -16.97 37.15 42.28
CA ALA A 614 -16.50 38.18 41.35
C ALA A 614 -15.21 38.86 41.85
N LYS A 615 -15.12 39.17 43.16
CA LYS A 615 -13.91 39.69 43.79
C LYS A 615 -12.75 38.68 43.73
N ALA A 616 -13.02 37.41 44.03
CA ALA A 616 -12.02 36.35 43.96
C ALA A 616 -11.51 36.14 42.51
N LEU A 617 -12.39 36.21 41.51
CA LEU A 617 -12.03 36.12 40.09
C LEU A 617 -11.08 37.26 39.69
N LEU A 618 -11.36 38.50 40.11
CA LEU A 618 -10.52 39.66 39.83
C LEU A 618 -9.13 39.53 40.48
N LEU A 619 -9.09 39.12 41.76
CA LEU A 619 -7.84 38.87 42.48
C LEU A 619 -7.02 37.75 41.83
N LEU A 620 -7.67 36.68 41.36
CA LEU A 620 -7.03 35.58 40.66
C LEU A 620 -6.44 36.03 39.32
N ALA A 621 -7.20 36.79 38.51
CA ALA A 621 -6.72 37.32 37.24
C ALA A 621 -5.50 38.25 37.44
N GLY A 622 -5.51 39.06 38.50
CA GLY A 622 -4.35 39.86 38.90
C GLY A 622 -3.15 39.02 39.35
N ALA A 623 -3.36 37.97 40.15
CA ALA A 623 -2.29 37.10 40.63
C ALA A 623 -1.65 36.23 39.54
N LEU A 624 -2.35 36.04 38.42
CA LEU A 624 -1.87 35.36 37.23
C LEU A 624 -1.20 36.33 36.22
N ASP A 625 -1.11 37.62 36.54
CA ASP A 625 -0.55 38.66 35.68
C ASP A 625 -1.20 38.70 34.28
N MET A 626 -2.54 38.60 34.24
CA MET A 626 -3.30 38.59 32.98
C MET A 626 -3.13 39.89 32.17
N ASP A 627 -3.16 39.77 30.85
CA ASP A 627 -3.06 40.91 29.93
C ASP A 627 -4.16 41.94 30.17
N LYS A 628 -3.86 43.21 29.86
CA LYS A 628 -4.76 44.34 30.09
C LYS A 628 -6.11 44.17 29.40
N GLU A 629 -6.14 43.57 28.22
CA GLU A 629 -7.37 43.32 27.46
C GLU A 629 -8.27 42.30 28.16
N VAL A 630 -7.69 41.17 28.60
CA VAL A 630 -8.39 40.14 29.38
C VAL A 630 -8.91 40.72 30.68
N MET A 631 -8.08 41.49 31.39
CA MET A 631 -8.49 42.18 32.62
C MET A 631 -9.64 43.17 32.38
N HIS A 632 -9.61 43.92 31.27
CA HIS A 632 -10.67 44.85 30.92
C HIS A 632 -11.99 44.11 30.62
N GLU A 633 -11.96 43.01 29.87
CA GLU A 633 -13.14 42.18 29.61
C GLU A 633 -13.74 41.61 30.89
N ILE A 634 -12.90 41.10 31.81
CA ILE A 634 -13.34 40.58 33.10
C ILE A 634 -14.04 41.68 33.92
N VAL A 635 -13.38 42.83 34.11
CA VAL A 635 -13.92 43.97 34.89
C VAL A 635 -15.26 44.44 34.31
N THR A 636 -15.31 44.63 33.00
CA THR A 636 -16.52 45.12 32.32
C THR A 636 -17.67 44.13 32.48
N SER A 637 -17.38 42.83 32.42
CA SER A 637 -18.37 41.77 32.57
C SER A 637 -18.97 41.69 33.97
N ILE A 638 -18.19 41.97 35.03
CA ILE A 638 -18.65 41.87 36.43
C ILE A 638 -18.94 43.22 37.09
N ALA A 639 -18.92 44.34 36.34
CA ALA A 639 -19.07 45.68 36.90
C ALA A 639 -20.38 45.89 37.68
N GLY A 640 -21.47 45.18 37.32
CA GLY A 640 -22.74 45.24 38.07
C GLY A 640 -22.74 44.49 39.41
N LEU A 641 -21.72 43.65 39.65
CA LEU A 641 -21.53 42.90 40.89
C LEU A 641 -20.55 43.58 41.85
N LEU A 642 -19.59 44.34 41.34
CA LEU A 642 -18.60 45.09 42.13
C LEU A 642 -19.21 46.40 42.64
#